data_AF-C5FRE4-F1
#
_entry.id   AF-C5FRE4-F1
#
_cell.length_a   1.000
_cell.length_b   1.000
_cell.length_c   1.000
_cell.angle_alpha   90.00
_cell.angle_beta   90.00
_cell.angle_gamma   90.00
#
_symmetry.space_group_name_H-M   'P 1'
#
loop_
_entity.id
_entity.type
_entity.pdbx_description
1 polymer ?
#
loop_
_entity_poly.entity_id
_entity_poly.type
_entity_poly.pdbx_seq_one_letter_code
_entity_poly.pdbx_strand_id
1 'polypeptide(L)'
;MATLVSFILFPLALLLFASGFFPYKPFIPGLAVFDEGDDGSRPSPIFDRVIFMVVDALRSDFVYGNNSGFQFTQSLIKSGAAVPFTAHASSPTITMPRVKAITTGSVPSFVDVILNFAESDTTSTLAHQDTWLAQLKAKPDGRLVMYGDDTWLKLFPDMFYRHDGTTSFFVSDFTEVDNNVTRHIPEEMGNSDWNAMIMHYLGLDHIGHKAGPRSSPHMIPKQKEMDTVVRIIYGFMEEEAHLSSALLVLCGDHGMNDGGNHGGASPGETSPALTFISPKFQEMGLARSLPKTSSEEFDFYDKVDQSDIAPTLSALLGFPIPLNNLGVIIPQFLPLWKKDSNRLQLLQENAKQMINIVKQTYPSYDFDSTTQSANCDSDSNTDIANLECKWQKAQQLISQPIGDTNLSLAIESSLLDFLRTAQAVMSSTASNYNLTRLYQGIALSGLAFFIALYACAQKGCHGAAAVGYMCLILAGYGALMFASSYVEEEQHFWYWMVSGWIFYLYWKSSNKREFKSGYTSAFVLAALTRVMRRWNQTGQKFAGEPDIANTFFREHPNVMWILILFAYTDLYQRLLPNTSIGDPKNKLLSLLYLPLTSFSFIFKVVFTDADAPELIRNTPFLSFLIRGVRGLSLVFQARVVLIGVLISSMYPIYLRATRKDARSVAKKDIRGTFHSLLTLLLVTQSRATNIPLFAIFRLQQQILSSMTLSTTEITITSLLFQYASFFALGGSNAISSVDLSNAYNGVSGYNVGVQLGWADMVGICHTPSIEHYSLRSQTSIEQAYPAFDHVRGHQSSGGYGSMHYPTNTSIHMDRIFTQVSLQYGVDAGSARYR
;
A
#
# COMPACT_ATOMS: atom_id res chain seq x y z
N MET A 1 -21.68 32.75 -6.39
CA MET A 1 -22.71 31.76 -6.05
C MET A 1 -22.51 30.43 -6.78
N ALA A 2 -22.44 30.41 -8.12
CA ALA A 2 -22.21 29.17 -8.89
C ALA A 2 -21.00 28.33 -8.42
N THR A 3 -19.84 28.96 -8.18
CA THR A 3 -18.65 28.27 -7.64
C THR A 3 -18.89 27.67 -6.25
N LEU A 4 -19.63 28.34 -5.38
CA LEU A 4 -19.97 27.84 -4.03
C LEU A 4 -20.93 26.64 -4.10
N VAL A 5 -21.90 26.69 -5.01
CA VAL A 5 -22.81 25.56 -5.26
C VAL A 5 -22.04 24.35 -5.77
N SER A 6 -21.16 24.54 -6.76
CA SER A 6 -20.27 23.49 -7.26
C SER A 6 -19.41 22.89 -6.14
N PHE A 7 -18.88 23.74 -5.25
CA PHE A 7 -18.08 23.34 -4.10
C PHE A 7 -18.83 22.46 -3.08
N ILE A 8 -20.15 22.65 -2.92
CA ILE A 8 -20.98 21.83 -2.02
C ILE A 8 -21.43 20.53 -2.70
N LEU A 9 -21.73 20.60 -4.01
CA LEU A 9 -22.24 19.44 -4.76
C LEU A 9 -21.19 18.36 -4.94
N PHE A 10 -19.91 18.73 -5.07
CA PHE A 10 -18.85 17.76 -5.33
C PHE A 10 -18.61 16.77 -4.17
N PRO A 11 -18.51 17.20 -2.89
CA PRO A 11 -18.46 16.26 -1.75
C PRO A 11 -19.69 15.35 -1.64
N LEU A 12 -20.89 15.89 -1.91
CA LEU A 12 -22.12 15.08 -1.88
C LEU A 12 -22.11 14.02 -2.99
N ALA A 13 -21.64 14.37 -4.19
CA ALA A 13 -21.45 13.44 -5.30
C ALA A 13 -20.48 12.31 -4.94
N LEU A 14 -19.38 12.65 -4.28
CA LEU A 14 -18.39 11.70 -3.80
C LEU A 14 -18.98 10.72 -2.76
N LEU A 15 -19.74 11.22 -1.78
CA LEU A 15 -20.38 10.39 -0.76
C LEU A 15 -21.40 9.42 -1.35
N LEU A 16 -22.22 9.88 -2.29
CA LEU A 16 -23.18 9.02 -3.00
C LEU A 16 -22.45 7.94 -3.80
N PHE A 17 -21.41 8.32 -4.55
CA PHE A 17 -20.57 7.38 -5.29
C PHE A 17 -19.94 6.35 -4.35
N ALA A 18 -19.29 6.78 -3.27
CA ALA A 18 -18.66 5.90 -2.29
C ALA A 18 -19.66 4.93 -1.65
N SER A 19 -20.86 5.40 -1.32
CA SER A 19 -21.92 4.57 -0.74
C SER A 19 -22.50 3.52 -1.71
N GLY A 20 -22.23 3.67 -3.02
CA GLY A 20 -22.53 2.66 -4.03
C GLY A 20 -21.36 1.73 -4.34
N PHE A 21 -20.14 2.26 -4.21
CA PHE A 21 -18.90 1.54 -4.45
C PHE A 21 -18.54 0.56 -3.32
N PHE A 22 -18.96 0.83 -2.08
CA PHE A 22 -18.71 -0.02 -0.91
C PHE A 22 -20.00 -0.64 -0.35
N PRO A 23 -20.56 -1.68 -0.98
CA PRO A 23 -21.76 -2.36 -0.51
C PRO A 23 -21.51 -3.18 0.77
N TYR A 24 -22.52 -3.28 1.63
CA TYR A 24 -22.52 -4.19 2.79
C TYR A 24 -22.65 -5.63 2.30
N LYS A 25 -21.73 -6.52 2.71
CA LYS A 25 -21.79 -7.95 2.37
C LYS A 25 -22.58 -8.69 3.45
N PRO A 26 -23.60 -9.50 3.09
CA PRO A 26 -24.26 -10.38 4.06
C PRO A 26 -23.25 -11.40 4.60
N PHE A 27 -23.30 -11.64 5.90
CA PHE A 27 -22.39 -12.53 6.63
C PHE A 27 -23.22 -13.48 7.48
N ILE A 28 -22.88 -14.78 7.43
CA ILE A 28 -23.55 -15.82 8.23
C ILE A 28 -22.89 -15.87 9.61
N PRO A 29 -23.61 -15.52 10.70
CA PRO A 29 -23.05 -15.53 12.04
C PRO A 29 -23.02 -16.95 12.65
N GLY A 30 -22.13 -17.14 13.62
CA GLY A 30 -22.00 -18.40 14.38
C GLY A 30 -20.81 -19.25 13.92
N LEU A 31 -20.69 -20.45 14.49
CA LEU A 31 -19.73 -21.46 14.07
C LEU A 31 -20.47 -22.52 13.26
N ALA A 32 -19.85 -23.00 12.18
CA ALA A 32 -20.31 -24.16 11.46
C ALA A 32 -20.38 -25.36 12.40
N VAL A 33 -21.44 -26.16 12.24
CA VAL A 33 -21.65 -27.44 12.91
C VAL A 33 -21.81 -28.49 11.84
N PHE A 34 -21.45 -29.73 12.15
CA PHE A 34 -21.80 -30.83 11.26
C PHE A 34 -23.31 -31.12 11.35
N ASP A 35 -23.92 -31.58 10.26
CA ASP A 35 -25.34 -31.95 10.21
C ASP A 35 -25.69 -32.99 11.31
N GLU A 36 -26.80 -32.77 12.03
CA GLU A 36 -27.35 -33.72 13.01
C GLU A 36 -27.98 -34.91 12.29
N GLY A 37 -27.45 -36.12 12.50
CA GLY A 37 -27.94 -37.35 11.86
C GLY A 37 -26.86 -38.29 11.30
N ASP A 38 -25.58 -37.91 11.42
CA ASP A 38 -24.46 -38.73 10.96
C ASP A 38 -24.15 -39.86 11.98
N ASP A 39 -24.45 -41.11 11.61
CA ASP A 39 -24.45 -42.29 12.48
C ASP A 39 -23.05 -42.85 12.81
N GLY A 40 -21.99 -42.04 12.62
CA GLY A 40 -20.60 -42.49 12.71
C GLY A 40 -19.96 -42.84 11.36
N SER A 41 -20.60 -42.45 10.25
CA SER A 41 -20.11 -42.69 8.87
C SER A 41 -19.04 -41.71 8.37
N ARG A 42 -18.74 -40.62 9.11
CA ARG A 42 -17.81 -39.57 8.66
C ARG A 42 -16.41 -40.09 8.32
N PRO A 43 -15.76 -39.52 7.29
CA PRO A 43 -14.37 -39.80 7.01
C PRO A 43 -13.50 -39.42 8.21
N SER A 44 -12.67 -40.35 8.66
CA SER A 44 -11.71 -40.06 9.72
C SER A 44 -10.70 -39.00 9.25
N PRO A 45 -10.26 -38.10 10.15
CA PRO A 45 -9.21 -37.14 9.83
C PRO A 45 -7.89 -37.86 9.51
N ILE A 46 -7.09 -37.26 8.63
CA ILE A 46 -5.77 -37.78 8.25
C ILE A 46 -4.70 -37.35 9.26
N PHE A 47 -4.85 -36.14 9.78
CA PHE A 47 -3.94 -35.50 10.73
C PHE A 47 -4.70 -35.09 11.99
N ASP A 48 -4.01 -35.04 13.11
CA ASP A 48 -4.58 -34.63 14.41
C ASP A 48 -4.12 -33.22 14.82
N ARG A 49 -3.03 -32.73 14.22
CA ARG A 49 -2.41 -31.44 14.55
C ARG A 49 -1.90 -30.74 13.29
N VAL A 50 -1.81 -29.41 13.34
CA VAL A 50 -1.26 -28.59 12.26
C VAL A 50 -0.22 -27.59 12.76
N ILE A 51 0.88 -27.49 12.02
CA ILE A 51 1.88 -26.44 12.15
C ILE A 51 1.72 -25.54 10.93
N PHE A 52 1.24 -24.32 11.13
CA PHE A 52 0.93 -23.38 10.07
C PHE A 52 2.00 -22.29 10.04
N MET A 53 2.98 -22.45 9.14
CA MET A 53 4.12 -21.56 8.96
C MET A 53 3.85 -20.60 7.81
N VAL A 54 3.55 -19.35 8.16
CA VAL A 54 3.43 -18.24 7.22
C VAL A 54 4.77 -17.53 7.11
N VAL A 55 5.23 -17.30 5.89
CA VAL A 55 6.38 -16.43 5.62
C VAL A 55 5.90 -15.29 4.75
N ASP A 56 5.96 -14.07 5.27
CA ASP A 56 5.46 -12.87 4.62
C ASP A 56 6.19 -12.64 3.29
N ALA A 57 5.42 -12.33 2.25
CA ALA A 57 5.86 -12.12 0.88
C ALA A 57 6.67 -13.29 0.26
N LEU A 58 6.38 -14.53 0.66
CA LEU A 58 7.02 -15.75 0.12
C LEU A 58 6.57 -16.06 -1.32
N ARG A 59 7.21 -15.40 -2.29
CA ARG A 59 7.05 -15.67 -3.73
C ARG A 59 7.30 -17.14 -4.07
N SER A 60 6.56 -17.68 -5.04
CA SER A 60 6.72 -19.08 -5.47
C SER A 60 8.11 -19.41 -6.01
N ASP A 61 8.79 -18.46 -6.66
CA ASP A 61 10.16 -18.65 -7.17
C ASP A 61 11.20 -18.76 -6.06
N PHE A 62 10.92 -18.22 -4.87
CA PHE A 62 11.79 -18.37 -3.71
C PHE A 62 11.83 -19.81 -3.23
N VAL A 63 10.76 -20.59 -3.41
CA VAL A 63 10.68 -21.99 -2.97
C VAL A 63 10.95 -22.97 -4.10
N TYR A 64 10.36 -22.72 -5.28
CA TYR A 64 10.34 -23.70 -6.39
C TYR A 64 11.32 -23.36 -7.51
N GLY A 65 11.84 -22.14 -7.55
CA GLY A 65 12.77 -21.70 -8.59
C GLY A 65 14.11 -22.43 -8.54
N ASN A 66 14.82 -22.45 -9.68
CA ASN A 66 16.13 -23.09 -9.77
C ASN A 66 17.19 -22.43 -8.86
N ASN A 67 17.09 -21.11 -8.65
CA ASN A 67 17.99 -20.34 -7.79
C ASN A 67 17.42 -20.12 -6.39
N SER A 68 16.64 -21.09 -5.89
CA SER A 68 15.98 -21.03 -4.59
C SER A 68 16.94 -21.36 -3.42
N GLY A 69 16.72 -20.71 -2.27
CA GLY A 69 17.31 -21.09 -0.99
C GLY A 69 16.64 -22.29 -0.30
N PHE A 70 15.48 -22.75 -0.77
CA PHE A 70 14.65 -23.81 -0.18
C PHE A 70 15.01 -25.23 -0.69
N GLN A 71 16.28 -25.58 -0.59
CA GLN A 71 16.78 -26.85 -1.12
C GLN A 71 16.22 -28.06 -0.38
N PHE A 72 16.01 -27.96 0.94
CA PHE A 72 15.43 -29.05 1.73
C PHE A 72 13.95 -29.24 1.42
N THR A 73 13.15 -28.16 1.38
CA THR A 73 11.74 -28.25 0.98
C THR A 73 11.59 -28.86 -0.42
N GLN A 74 12.44 -28.47 -1.38
CA GLN A 74 12.45 -29.11 -2.71
C GLN A 74 12.81 -30.60 -2.65
N SER A 75 13.65 -31.03 -1.72
CA SER A 75 13.97 -32.45 -1.51
C SER A 75 12.77 -33.23 -0.97
N LEU A 76 11.97 -32.62 -0.06
CA LEU A 76 10.73 -33.21 0.44
C LEU A 76 9.71 -33.39 -0.68
N ILE A 77 9.57 -32.40 -1.56
CA ILE A 77 8.71 -32.49 -2.75
C ILE A 77 9.15 -33.66 -3.65
N LYS A 78 10.45 -33.74 -3.97
CA LYS A 78 11.00 -34.83 -4.81
C LYS A 78 10.80 -36.22 -4.20
N SER A 79 10.90 -36.32 -2.88
CA SER A 79 10.71 -37.58 -2.16
C SER A 79 9.25 -38.04 -2.11
N GLY A 80 8.29 -37.09 -2.18
CA GLY A 80 6.86 -37.33 -1.97
C GLY A 80 6.39 -37.04 -0.53
N ALA A 81 7.24 -36.48 0.33
CA ALA A 81 6.88 -36.02 1.68
C ALA A 81 6.21 -34.63 1.68
N ALA A 82 6.13 -33.97 0.52
CA ALA A 82 5.51 -32.67 0.39
C ALA A 82 4.72 -32.54 -0.92
N VAL A 83 3.61 -31.80 -0.86
CA VAL A 83 2.71 -31.49 -1.97
C VAL A 83 2.73 -29.98 -2.22
N PRO A 84 3.38 -29.52 -3.30
CA PRO A 84 3.50 -28.10 -3.62
C PRO A 84 2.37 -27.59 -4.53
N PHE A 85 2.04 -26.32 -4.34
CA PHE A 85 1.11 -25.53 -5.14
C PHE A 85 1.65 -24.11 -5.32
N THR A 86 1.21 -23.45 -6.39
CA THR A 86 1.27 -21.99 -6.51
C THR A 86 -0.05 -21.45 -5.98
N ALA A 87 -0.05 -20.85 -4.79
CA ALA A 87 -1.26 -20.22 -4.27
C ALA A 87 -1.56 -18.94 -5.05
N HIS A 88 -2.84 -18.64 -5.23
CA HIS A 88 -3.31 -17.41 -5.82
C HIS A 88 -3.84 -16.48 -4.73
N ALA A 89 -3.13 -15.38 -4.51
CA ALA A 89 -3.45 -14.32 -3.58
C ALA A 89 -4.08 -13.14 -4.34
N SER A 90 -5.41 -13.10 -4.41
CA SER A 90 -6.14 -12.01 -5.08
C SER A 90 -5.75 -10.64 -4.50
N SER A 91 -5.74 -9.59 -5.32
CA SER A 91 -5.56 -8.22 -4.82
C SER A 91 -6.72 -7.83 -3.88
N PRO A 92 -6.48 -7.08 -2.79
CA PRO A 92 -5.22 -6.50 -2.36
C PRO A 92 -4.31 -7.53 -1.67
N THR A 93 -3.06 -7.59 -2.13
CA THR A 93 -1.99 -8.47 -1.64
C THR A 93 -1.27 -7.83 -0.45
N ILE A 94 -2.00 -7.63 0.64
CA ILE A 94 -1.52 -7.05 1.90
C ILE A 94 -1.73 -8.06 3.03
N THR A 95 -0.77 -8.18 3.94
CA THR A 95 -0.70 -9.15 5.03
C THR A 95 -2.03 -9.38 5.76
N MET A 96 -2.60 -8.36 6.42
CA MET A 96 -3.82 -8.54 7.22
C MET A 96 -5.04 -9.04 6.40
N PRO A 97 -5.42 -8.43 5.27
CA PRO A 97 -6.45 -8.98 4.39
C PRO A 97 -6.19 -10.42 3.95
N ARG A 98 -4.93 -10.79 3.69
CA ARG A 98 -4.55 -12.14 3.25
C ARG A 98 -4.64 -13.17 4.36
N VAL A 99 -4.16 -12.85 5.56
CA VAL A 99 -4.34 -13.70 6.75
C VAL A 99 -5.83 -13.94 7.02
N LYS A 100 -6.67 -12.90 6.90
CA LYS A 100 -8.12 -13.04 6.98
C LYS A 100 -8.67 -13.98 5.91
N ALA A 101 -8.23 -13.87 4.66
CA ALA A 101 -8.65 -14.74 3.57
C ALA A 101 -8.30 -16.22 3.83
N ILE A 102 -7.04 -16.48 4.21
CA ILE A 102 -6.51 -17.82 4.48
C ILE A 102 -7.25 -18.50 5.64
N THR A 103 -7.66 -17.73 6.65
CA THR A 103 -8.29 -18.26 7.87
C THR A 103 -9.80 -18.46 7.75
N THR A 104 -10.47 -17.57 7.03
CA THR A 104 -11.94 -17.62 6.82
C THR A 104 -12.32 -18.41 5.57
N GLY A 105 -11.42 -18.49 4.59
CA GLY A 105 -11.74 -18.96 3.24
C GLY A 105 -12.47 -17.92 2.37
N SER A 106 -12.52 -16.66 2.80
CA SER A 106 -13.23 -15.58 2.08
C SER A 106 -12.34 -14.82 1.10
N VAL A 107 -12.96 -14.03 0.22
CA VAL A 107 -12.24 -13.11 -0.69
C VAL A 107 -12.22 -11.69 -0.07
N PRO A 108 -11.03 -11.11 0.16
CA PRO A 108 -10.91 -9.78 0.74
C PRO A 108 -11.53 -8.68 -0.12
N SER A 109 -11.94 -7.62 0.54
CA SER A 109 -12.52 -6.42 -0.06
C SER A 109 -11.61 -5.21 0.11
N PHE A 110 -11.82 -4.18 -0.70
CA PHE A 110 -11.10 -2.92 -0.56
C PHE A 110 -11.37 -2.24 0.80
N VAL A 111 -12.52 -2.48 1.41
CA VAL A 111 -12.83 -1.98 2.76
C VAL A 111 -11.87 -2.58 3.79
N ASP A 112 -11.47 -3.85 3.63
CA ASP A 112 -10.50 -4.49 4.54
C ASP A 112 -9.15 -3.78 4.52
N VAL A 113 -8.77 -3.13 3.40
CA VAL A 113 -7.55 -2.32 3.32
C VAL A 113 -7.71 -1.00 4.09
N ILE A 114 -8.85 -0.32 3.91
CA ILE A 114 -9.13 0.93 4.64
C ILE A 114 -9.14 0.66 6.16
N LEU A 115 -9.76 -0.43 6.58
CA LEU A 115 -9.85 -0.84 7.98
C LEU A 115 -8.50 -1.32 8.54
N ASN A 116 -7.62 -1.90 7.71
CA ASN A 116 -6.23 -2.19 8.09
C ASN A 116 -5.47 -0.89 8.45
N PHE A 117 -5.65 0.18 7.67
CA PHE A 117 -5.03 1.48 7.97
C PHE A 117 -5.64 2.20 9.18
N ALA A 118 -6.86 1.86 9.58
CA ALA A 118 -7.57 2.43 10.73
C ALA A 118 -7.37 1.57 11.99
N GLU A 119 -6.11 1.25 12.31
CA GLU A 119 -5.64 0.30 13.34
C GLU A 119 -6.16 0.54 14.78
N SER A 120 -6.90 1.62 15.03
CA SER A 120 -7.50 1.94 16.33
C SER A 120 -8.82 1.23 16.65
N ASP A 121 -9.49 0.67 15.64
CA ASP A 121 -10.88 0.24 15.80
C ASP A 121 -11.00 -1.29 15.82
N THR A 122 -11.75 -1.80 16.80
CA THR A 122 -12.14 -3.23 16.92
C THR A 122 -12.95 -3.76 15.73
N THR A 123 -13.17 -2.93 14.70
CA THR A 123 -13.92 -3.20 13.47
C THR A 123 -13.25 -4.21 12.55
N SER A 124 -11.93 -4.39 12.65
CA SER A 124 -11.16 -5.36 11.83
C SER A 124 -11.07 -6.75 12.46
N THR A 125 -11.56 -6.92 13.70
CA THR A 125 -11.45 -8.17 14.44
C THR A 125 -12.33 -9.28 13.83
N LEU A 126 -11.83 -10.51 13.90
CA LEU A 126 -12.54 -11.73 13.49
C LEU A 126 -13.09 -12.50 14.70
N ALA A 127 -13.19 -11.86 15.86
CA ALA A 127 -13.60 -12.49 17.13
C ALA A 127 -14.96 -13.22 17.04
N HIS A 128 -15.84 -12.76 16.14
CA HIS A 128 -17.17 -13.34 15.93
C HIS A 128 -17.32 -14.01 14.57
N GLN A 129 -16.22 -14.22 13.84
CA GLN A 129 -16.24 -14.87 12.54
C GLN A 129 -15.80 -16.32 12.62
N ASP A 130 -16.47 -17.15 11.84
CA ASP A 130 -16.08 -18.54 11.68
C ASP A 130 -14.79 -18.65 10.87
N THR A 131 -13.83 -19.41 11.41
CA THR A 131 -12.50 -19.65 10.83
C THR A 131 -12.04 -21.05 11.18
N TRP A 132 -11.08 -21.59 10.44
CA TRP A 132 -10.49 -22.88 10.81
C TRP A 132 -9.83 -22.84 12.21
N LEU A 133 -9.33 -21.67 12.64
CA LEU A 133 -8.84 -21.46 14.01
C LEU A 133 -9.97 -21.61 15.04
N ALA A 134 -11.08 -20.90 14.84
CA ALA A 134 -12.22 -20.96 15.75
C ALA A 134 -12.79 -22.38 15.83
N GLN A 135 -12.85 -23.10 14.70
CA GLN A 135 -13.28 -24.49 14.63
C GLN A 135 -12.35 -25.44 15.40
N LEU A 136 -11.03 -25.26 15.29
CA LEU A 136 -10.07 -26.06 16.07
C LEU A 136 -10.14 -25.75 17.58
N LYS A 137 -10.29 -24.47 17.95
CA LYS A 137 -10.46 -24.05 19.35
C LYS A 137 -11.75 -24.58 19.98
N ALA A 138 -12.82 -24.72 19.20
CA ALA A 138 -14.10 -25.24 19.66
C ALA A 138 -14.10 -26.75 19.96
N LYS A 139 -13.05 -27.49 19.56
CA LYS A 139 -12.89 -28.91 19.94
C LYS A 139 -12.70 -29.05 21.46
N PRO A 140 -13.10 -30.18 22.08
CA PRO A 140 -13.03 -30.38 23.54
C PRO A 140 -11.68 -30.06 24.20
N ASP A 141 -10.57 -30.28 23.49
CA ASP A 141 -9.20 -29.98 23.95
C ASP A 141 -8.48 -28.97 23.04
N GLY A 142 -9.24 -28.18 22.27
CA GLY A 142 -8.74 -27.27 21.25
C GLY A 142 -7.84 -26.16 21.78
N ARG A 143 -6.52 -26.35 21.74
CA ARG A 143 -5.54 -25.32 22.11
C ARG A 143 -4.70 -24.89 20.90
N LEU A 144 -4.59 -23.58 20.73
CA LEU A 144 -3.84 -22.95 19.65
C LEU A 144 -2.69 -22.14 20.24
N VAL A 145 -1.53 -22.16 19.61
CA VAL A 145 -0.38 -21.33 20.00
C VAL A 145 0.10 -20.49 18.82
N MET A 146 0.61 -19.28 19.07
CA MET A 146 1.00 -18.34 18.00
C MET A 146 2.28 -17.56 18.31
N TYR A 147 3.20 -17.53 17.35
CA TYR A 147 4.49 -16.85 17.47
C TYR A 147 4.80 -16.04 16.20
N GLY A 148 5.16 -14.77 16.35
CA GLY A 148 5.53 -13.89 15.22
C GLY A 148 4.68 -12.63 15.11
N ASP A 149 4.40 -12.17 13.90
CA ASP A 149 3.65 -10.93 13.61
C ASP A 149 2.37 -10.74 14.46
N ASP A 150 2.32 -9.62 15.20
CA ASP A 150 1.22 -9.27 16.11
C ASP A 150 -0.15 -9.07 15.43
N THR A 151 -0.20 -9.01 14.09
CA THR A 151 -1.42 -9.00 13.29
C THR A 151 -2.39 -10.12 13.68
N TRP A 152 -1.88 -11.31 14.03
CA TRP A 152 -2.72 -12.42 14.48
C TRP A 152 -3.43 -12.13 15.80
N LEU A 153 -2.76 -11.47 16.75
CA LEU A 153 -3.35 -11.13 18.04
C LEU A 153 -4.42 -10.03 17.90
N LYS A 154 -4.23 -9.13 16.93
CA LYS A 154 -5.20 -8.08 16.57
C LYS A 154 -6.44 -8.67 15.88
N LEU A 155 -6.24 -9.58 14.92
CA LEU A 155 -7.35 -10.22 14.20
C LEU A 155 -8.12 -11.22 15.08
N PHE A 156 -7.42 -11.95 15.95
CA PHE A 156 -7.98 -13.05 16.74
C PHE A 156 -7.76 -12.83 18.26
N PRO A 157 -8.44 -11.83 18.86
CA PRO A 157 -8.31 -11.59 20.29
C PRO A 157 -8.74 -12.82 21.10
N ASP A 158 -8.02 -13.10 22.18
CA ASP A 158 -8.23 -14.24 23.08
C ASP A 158 -8.20 -15.63 22.41
N MET A 159 -7.69 -15.76 21.18
CA MET A 159 -7.72 -17.02 20.42
C MET A 159 -6.66 -18.03 20.88
N PHE A 160 -5.48 -17.56 21.28
CA PHE A 160 -4.30 -18.39 21.51
C PHE A 160 -4.05 -18.64 23.01
N TYR A 161 -3.75 -19.89 23.35
CA TYR A 161 -3.44 -20.35 24.70
C TYR A 161 -2.05 -19.89 25.18
N ARG A 162 -1.07 -19.95 24.27
CA ARG A 162 0.26 -19.35 24.42
C ARG A 162 0.56 -18.53 23.19
N HIS A 163 1.13 -17.35 23.38
CA HIS A 163 1.54 -16.53 22.26
C HIS A 163 2.66 -15.56 22.59
N ASP A 164 3.44 -15.20 21.57
CA ASP A 164 4.42 -14.11 21.62
C ASP A 164 4.42 -13.34 20.30
N GLY A 165 3.82 -12.15 20.35
CA GLY A 165 3.61 -11.28 19.20
C GLY A 165 4.73 -10.25 19.03
N THR A 166 5.21 -10.06 17.81
CA THR A 166 6.22 -9.05 17.45
C THR A 166 5.63 -8.00 16.54
N THR A 167 5.94 -6.73 16.80
CA THR A 167 5.49 -5.61 15.98
C THR A 167 6.23 -5.55 14.65
N SER A 168 5.48 -5.49 13.55
CA SER A 168 5.96 -5.66 12.16
C SER A 168 6.51 -4.37 11.50
N PHE A 169 6.50 -3.23 12.20
CA PHE A 169 6.74 -1.92 11.58
C PHE A 169 8.22 -1.52 11.43
N PHE A 170 9.18 -2.31 11.92
CA PHE A 170 10.61 -2.01 11.77
C PHE A 170 11.24 -2.82 10.62
N VAL A 171 11.02 -2.34 9.39
CA VAL A 171 11.45 -2.99 8.13
C VAL A 171 12.98 -3.15 8.02
N SER A 172 13.77 -2.42 8.82
CA SER A 172 15.23 -2.57 8.82
C SER A 172 15.75 -3.73 9.68
N ASP A 173 14.89 -4.37 10.49
CA ASP A 173 15.20 -5.64 11.16
C ASP A 173 14.54 -6.82 10.44
N PHE A 174 15.36 -7.59 9.73
CA PHE A 174 14.97 -8.86 9.11
C PHE A 174 15.59 -10.04 9.88
N THR A 175 15.94 -9.90 11.16
CA THR A 175 16.62 -10.95 11.94
C THR A 175 16.05 -11.17 13.32
N GLU A 176 15.83 -10.12 14.14
CA GLU A 176 15.41 -10.30 15.52
C GLU A 176 13.96 -10.82 15.59
N VAL A 177 13.08 -10.32 14.72
CA VAL A 177 11.69 -10.82 14.60
C VAL A 177 11.68 -12.32 14.28
N ASP A 178 12.40 -12.76 13.25
CA ASP A 178 12.43 -14.17 12.87
C ASP A 178 13.05 -15.04 13.99
N ASN A 179 14.13 -14.57 14.63
CA ASN A 179 14.71 -15.23 15.80
C ASN A 179 13.72 -15.32 16.98
N ASN A 180 12.82 -14.33 17.12
CA ASN A 180 11.78 -14.32 18.14
C ASN A 180 10.79 -15.46 17.92
N VAL A 181 10.49 -15.79 16.67
CA VAL A 181 9.66 -16.94 16.33
C VAL A 181 10.44 -18.24 16.54
N THR A 182 11.63 -18.34 15.94
CA THR A 182 12.42 -19.58 15.90
C THR A 182 12.80 -20.10 17.28
N ARG A 183 13.05 -19.21 18.28
CA ARG A 183 13.45 -19.64 19.63
C ARG A 183 12.42 -20.51 20.36
N HIS A 184 11.14 -20.44 19.98
CA HIS A 184 10.07 -21.19 20.63
C HIS A 184 9.91 -22.61 20.06
N ILE A 185 10.50 -22.90 18.89
CA ILE A 185 10.34 -24.20 18.21
C ILE A 185 10.76 -25.37 19.10
N PRO A 186 11.96 -25.39 19.73
CA PRO A 186 12.38 -26.55 20.52
C PRO A 186 11.45 -26.87 21.70
N GLU A 187 10.90 -25.84 22.36
CA GLU A 187 9.97 -26.02 23.47
C GLU A 187 8.61 -26.52 22.98
N GLU A 188 8.04 -25.89 21.95
CA GLU A 188 6.71 -26.24 21.47
C GLU A 188 6.65 -27.57 20.73
N MET A 189 7.73 -27.97 20.05
CA MET A 189 7.84 -29.30 19.44
C MET A 189 7.95 -30.42 20.49
N GLY A 190 8.36 -30.12 21.73
CA GLY A 190 8.34 -31.07 22.84
C GLY A 190 6.98 -31.17 23.55
N ASN A 191 6.06 -30.24 23.27
CA ASN A 191 4.76 -30.15 23.96
C ASN A 191 3.63 -30.82 23.16
N SER A 192 2.92 -31.74 23.80
CA SER A 192 1.77 -32.44 23.22
C SER A 192 0.41 -31.78 23.48
N ASP A 193 0.38 -30.58 24.07
CA ASP A 193 -0.83 -29.99 24.66
C ASP A 193 -1.60 -29.03 23.73
N TRP A 194 -1.12 -28.81 22.50
CA TRP A 194 -1.77 -27.98 21.47
C TRP A 194 -2.32 -28.80 20.29
N ASN A 195 -3.13 -28.19 19.42
CA ASN A 195 -3.63 -28.80 18.17
C ASN A 195 -3.25 -27.98 16.93
N ALA A 196 -3.04 -26.67 17.09
CA ALA A 196 -2.47 -25.82 16.05
C ALA A 196 -1.35 -24.93 16.59
N MET A 197 -0.26 -24.85 15.84
CA MET A 197 0.83 -23.90 16.07
C MET A 197 0.94 -22.97 14.86
N ILE A 198 0.83 -21.66 15.08
CA ILE A 198 0.95 -20.63 14.05
C ILE A 198 2.31 -19.97 14.21
N MET A 199 3.06 -19.87 13.11
CA MET A 199 4.31 -19.11 13.04
C MET A 199 4.22 -18.12 11.89
N HIS A 200 4.56 -16.86 12.13
CA HIS A 200 4.55 -15.84 11.08
C HIS A 200 5.89 -15.09 11.04
N TYR A 201 6.66 -15.34 9.98
CA TYR A 201 7.98 -14.76 9.72
C TYR A 201 7.89 -13.56 8.77
N LEU A 202 8.67 -12.51 9.02
CA LEU A 202 8.61 -11.24 8.25
C LEU A 202 9.88 -10.94 7.45
N GLY A 203 10.97 -11.66 7.70
CA GLY A 203 12.28 -11.28 7.18
C GLY A 203 12.39 -11.20 5.65
N LEU A 204 11.64 -12.01 4.89
CA LEU A 204 11.66 -11.94 3.42
C LEU A 204 10.97 -10.67 2.90
N ASP A 205 9.78 -10.35 3.42
CA ASP A 205 9.06 -9.11 3.10
C ASP A 205 9.90 -7.87 3.43
N HIS A 206 10.49 -7.83 4.63
CA HIS A 206 11.35 -6.73 5.07
C HIS A 206 12.55 -6.50 4.13
N ILE A 207 13.22 -7.58 3.71
CA ILE A 207 14.32 -7.50 2.73
C ILE A 207 13.81 -7.03 1.37
N GLY A 208 12.61 -7.49 0.98
CA GLY A 208 11.88 -7.08 -0.20
C GLY A 208 11.71 -5.57 -0.27
N HIS A 209 10.97 -4.97 0.66
CA HIS A 209 10.75 -3.53 0.72
C HIS A 209 12.04 -2.71 0.74
N LYS A 210 13.06 -3.22 1.44
CA LYS A 210 14.34 -2.49 1.59
C LYS A 210 15.15 -2.45 0.30
N ALA A 211 15.27 -3.57 -0.42
CA ALA A 211 16.26 -3.70 -1.48
C ALA A 211 15.79 -4.45 -2.72
N GLY A 212 14.55 -4.89 -2.77
CA GLY A 212 13.96 -5.68 -3.85
C GLY A 212 14.32 -7.16 -3.77
N PRO A 213 13.46 -8.05 -4.32
CA PRO A 213 13.61 -9.50 -4.24
C PRO A 213 14.81 -10.06 -5.03
N ARG A 214 15.24 -9.38 -6.09
CA ARG A 214 16.31 -9.86 -6.98
C ARG A 214 17.66 -9.19 -6.71
N SER A 215 17.65 -7.94 -6.23
CA SER A 215 18.85 -7.10 -6.04
C SER A 215 19.48 -7.21 -4.66
N SER A 216 18.75 -7.73 -3.66
CA SER A 216 19.27 -7.82 -2.29
C SER A 216 20.24 -8.99 -2.09
N PRO A 217 21.46 -8.76 -1.55
CA PRO A 217 22.38 -9.85 -1.20
C PRO A 217 21.89 -10.68 0.00
N HIS A 218 20.89 -10.19 0.74
CA HIS A 218 20.35 -10.86 1.93
C HIS A 218 19.20 -11.82 1.62
N MET A 219 18.63 -11.77 0.42
CA MET A 219 17.44 -12.55 0.06
C MET A 219 17.70 -14.06 0.09
N ILE A 220 18.74 -14.54 -0.61
CA ILE A 220 19.08 -15.97 -0.61
C ILE A 220 19.49 -16.51 0.77
N PRO A 221 20.35 -15.82 1.55
CA PRO A 221 20.61 -16.21 2.93
C PRO A 221 19.33 -16.35 3.78
N LYS A 222 18.38 -15.41 3.66
CA LYS A 222 17.12 -15.47 4.40
C LYS A 222 16.21 -16.62 3.93
N GLN A 223 16.17 -16.92 2.64
CA GLN A 223 15.47 -18.12 2.15
C GLN A 223 16.05 -19.41 2.75
N LYS A 224 17.38 -19.51 2.88
CA LYS A 224 18.05 -20.67 3.50
C LYS A 224 17.75 -20.79 5.00
N GLU A 225 17.57 -19.67 5.68
CA GLU A 225 17.14 -19.63 7.08
C GLU A 225 15.74 -20.24 7.23
N MET A 226 14.79 -19.80 6.40
CA MET A 226 13.42 -20.34 6.41
C MET A 226 13.37 -21.83 6.02
N ASP A 227 14.18 -22.26 5.03
CA ASP A 227 14.34 -23.68 4.69
C ASP A 227 14.93 -24.51 5.85
N THR A 228 15.79 -23.89 6.67
CA THR A 228 16.35 -24.52 7.87
C THR A 228 15.30 -24.67 8.96
N VAL A 229 14.40 -23.70 9.12
CA VAL A 229 13.23 -23.84 10.02
C VAL A 229 12.36 -25.02 9.60
N VAL A 230 12.04 -25.15 8.30
CA VAL A 230 11.30 -26.30 7.78
C VAL A 230 12.01 -27.62 8.11
N ARG A 231 13.34 -27.66 7.95
CA ARG A 231 14.16 -28.83 8.30
C ARG A 231 14.07 -29.21 9.77
N ILE A 232 14.14 -28.23 10.67
CA ILE A 232 14.05 -28.46 12.12
C ILE A 232 12.67 -29.04 12.47
N ILE A 233 11.59 -28.42 11.98
CA ILE A 233 10.23 -28.88 12.25
C ILE A 233 10.01 -30.30 11.71
N TYR A 234 10.43 -30.56 10.48
CA TYR A 234 10.29 -31.88 9.87
C TYR A 234 11.04 -32.96 10.67
N GLY A 235 12.25 -32.66 11.16
CA GLY A 235 13.00 -33.57 12.03
C GLY A 235 12.23 -33.94 13.30
N PHE A 236 11.64 -32.95 13.99
CA PHE A 236 10.78 -33.23 15.14
C PHE A 236 9.54 -34.06 14.76
N MET A 237 8.94 -33.85 13.58
CA MET A 237 7.81 -34.67 13.12
C MET A 237 8.19 -36.13 12.87
N GLU A 238 9.45 -36.43 12.54
CA GLU A 238 9.97 -37.79 12.39
C GLU A 238 10.37 -38.43 13.73
N GLU A 239 10.92 -37.63 14.66
CA GLU A 239 11.48 -38.12 15.93
C GLU A 239 10.44 -38.24 17.06
N GLU A 240 9.50 -37.29 17.14
CA GLU A 240 8.54 -37.20 18.25
C GLU A 240 7.25 -37.96 17.94
N ALA A 241 6.95 -38.98 18.76
CA ALA A 241 5.79 -39.85 18.54
C ALA A 241 4.44 -39.10 18.52
N HIS A 242 4.33 -37.98 19.24
CA HIS A 242 3.11 -37.17 19.28
C HIS A 242 2.96 -36.22 18.07
N LEU A 243 4.00 -36.12 17.22
CA LEU A 243 4.01 -35.33 15.98
C LEU A 243 3.96 -36.20 14.73
N SER A 244 3.99 -37.52 14.85
CA SER A 244 3.98 -38.44 13.71
C SER A 244 2.73 -38.32 12.81
N SER A 245 1.65 -37.71 13.35
CA SER A 245 0.42 -37.41 12.62
C SER A 245 0.15 -35.91 12.42
N ALA A 246 1.19 -35.08 12.54
CA ALA A 246 1.11 -33.65 12.28
C ALA A 246 1.22 -33.33 10.77
N LEU A 247 0.64 -32.18 10.41
CA LEU A 247 0.75 -31.56 9.10
C LEU A 247 1.47 -30.22 9.22
N LEU A 248 2.57 -30.03 8.49
CA LEU A 248 3.19 -28.72 8.31
C LEU A 248 2.66 -28.07 7.02
N VAL A 249 2.10 -26.87 7.14
CA VAL A 249 1.72 -26.03 5.99
C VAL A 249 2.69 -24.85 5.93
N LEU A 250 3.52 -24.81 4.89
CA LEU A 250 4.37 -23.67 4.56
C LEU A 250 3.66 -22.84 3.50
N CYS A 251 3.33 -21.58 3.80
CA CYS A 251 2.68 -20.71 2.82
C CYS A 251 3.15 -19.26 2.89
N GLY A 252 3.08 -18.58 1.74
CA GLY A 252 3.05 -17.12 1.68
C GLY A 252 1.62 -16.60 1.77
N ASP A 253 1.45 -15.49 2.48
CA ASP A 253 0.23 -14.69 2.50
C ASP A 253 0.09 -13.85 1.21
N HIS A 254 1.19 -13.35 0.66
CA HIS A 254 1.32 -12.79 -0.67
C HIS A 254 2.74 -13.00 -1.21
N GLY A 255 3.02 -12.46 -2.40
CA GLY A 255 4.38 -12.26 -2.89
C GLY A 255 4.76 -10.77 -2.93
N MET A 256 5.67 -10.39 -3.81
CA MET A 256 6.09 -8.99 -4.03
C MET A 256 6.53 -8.78 -5.48
N ASN A 257 6.38 -7.57 -5.98
CA ASN A 257 6.93 -7.20 -7.29
C ASN A 257 8.45 -7.01 -7.21
N ASP A 258 9.08 -6.79 -8.37
CA ASP A 258 10.55 -6.67 -8.46
C ASP A 258 11.12 -5.41 -7.80
N GLY A 259 10.28 -4.43 -7.46
CA GLY A 259 10.64 -3.28 -6.63
C GLY A 259 10.57 -3.54 -5.12
N GLY A 260 10.13 -4.74 -4.71
CA GLY A 260 9.92 -5.08 -3.29
C GLY A 260 8.56 -4.65 -2.72
N ASN A 261 7.68 -4.13 -3.57
CA ASN A 261 6.37 -3.61 -3.20
C ASN A 261 5.29 -4.70 -3.34
N HIS A 262 4.20 -4.63 -2.56
CA HIS A 262 3.08 -5.58 -2.62
C HIS A 262 1.75 -4.89 -2.25
N GLY A 263 0.62 -5.39 -2.75
CA GLY A 263 -0.73 -4.80 -2.61
C GLY A 263 -1.49 -4.76 -3.95
N GLY A 264 -0.80 -4.95 -5.06
CA GLY A 264 -1.30 -4.93 -6.43
C GLY A 264 -1.68 -6.32 -6.93
N ALA A 265 -1.66 -6.47 -8.25
CA ALA A 265 -2.10 -7.69 -8.95
C ALA A 265 -1.02 -8.27 -9.89
N SER A 266 0.25 -7.85 -9.76
CA SER A 266 1.30 -8.43 -10.60
C SER A 266 1.53 -9.91 -10.27
N PRO A 267 1.99 -10.74 -11.23
CA PRO A 267 2.22 -12.17 -10.98
C PRO A 267 3.13 -12.45 -9.78
N GLY A 268 4.16 -11.61 -9.57
CA GLY A 268 5.07 -11.72 -8.42
C GLY A 268 4.39 -11.40 -7.08
N GLU A 269 3.34 -10.58 -7.07
CA GLU A 269 2.55 -10.26 -5.86
C GLU A 269 1.48 -11.33 -5.57
N THR A 270 0.87 -11.90 -6.61
CA THR A 270 -0.31 -12.77 -6.49
C THR A 270 0.02 -14.26 -6.46
N SER A 271 1.29 -14.65 -6.63
CA SER A 271 1.71 -16.06 -6.73
C SER A 271 2.62 -16.51 -5.57
N PRO A 272 2.17 -16.50 -4.30
CA PRO A 272 2.94 -17.07 -3.20
C PRO A 272 3.12 -18.59 -3.30
N ALA A 273 4.15 -19.10 -2.63
CA ALA A 273 4.33 -20.54 -2.43
C ALA A 273 3.29 -21.08 -1.45
N LEU A 274 2.81 -22.30 -1.68
CA LEU A 274 2.01 -23.09 -0.74
C LEU A 274 2.45 -24.55 -0.79
N THR A 275 2.97 -25.09 0.29
CA THR A 275 3.44 -26.49 0.37
C THR A 275 2.90 -27.16 1.63
N PHE A 276 2.24 -28.30 1.45
CA PHE A 276 1.82 -29.17 2.55
C PHE A 276 2.88 -30.25 2.75
N ILE A 277 3.31 -30.49 3.98
CA ILE A 277 4.47 -31.32 4.32
C ILE A 277 4.09 -32.29 5.45
N SER A 278 4.32 -33.58 5.23
CA SER A 278 4.21 -34.60 6.27
C SER A 278 4.91 -35.91 5.86
N PRO A 279 5.60 -36.61 6.78
CA PRO A 279 6.13 -37.95 6.53
C PRO A 279 5.05 -38.94 6.03
N LYS A 280 3.80 -38.81 6.51
CA LYS A 280 2.67 -39.69 6.12
C LYS A 280 2.34 -39.68 4.63
N PHE A 281 2.64 -38.61 3.89
CA PHE A 281 2.31 -38.55 2.47
C PHE A 281 3.02 -39.63 1.65
N GLN A 282 4.26 -39.96 2.02
CA GLN A 282 5.00 -41.05 1.39
C GLN A 282 4.37 -42.41 1.72
N GLU A 283 4.02 -42.64 2.98
CA GLU A 283 3.41 -43.89 3.45
C GLU A 283 2.04 -44.15 2.80
N MET A 284 1.27 -43.09 2.57
CA MET A 284 -0.05 -43.15 1.96
C MET A 284 -0.01 -43.22 0.42
N GLY A 285 1.17 -43.14 -0.19
CA GLY A 285 1.38 -43.31 -1.63
C GLY A 285 0.79 -42.19 -2.48
N LEU A 286 0.75 -40.95 -1.96
CA LEU A 286 0.25 -39.82 -2.71
C LEU A 286 1.12 -39.56 -3.95
N ALA A 287 0.50 -39.27 -5.09
CA ALA A 287 1.22 -39.07 -6.34
C ALA A 287 2.21 -37.91 -6.24
N ARG A 288 3.42 -38.10 -6.78
CA ARG A 288 4.44 -37.06 -6.79
C ARG A 288 4.04 -35.93 -7.74
N SER A 289 4.05 -34.69 -7.24
CA SER A 289 3.85 -33.51 -8.07
C SER A 289 5.09 -33.23 -8.92
N LEU A 290 4.92 -33.19 -10.25
CA LEU A 290 5.97 -32.79 -11.17
C LEU A 290 5.88 -31.27 -11.42
N PRO A 291 7.02 -30.56 -11.51
CA PRO A 291 7.02 -29.17 -11.94
C PRO A 291 6.41 -29.03 -13.33
N LYS A 292 5.63 -27.98 -13.54
CA LYS A 292 5.10 -27.63 -14.87
C LYS A 292 6.23 -27.15 -15.79
N THR A 293 6.12 -27.45 -17.08
CA THR A 293 6.99 -26.91 -18.14
C THR A 293 6.46 -25.57 -18.69
N SER A 294 5.86 -24.75 -17.83
CA SER A 294 5.15 -23.52 -18.20
C SER A 294 6.11 -22.40 -18.63
N SER A 295 5.65 -21.53 -19.54
CA SER A 295 6.34 -20.28 -19.91
C SER A 295 5.85 -19.06 -19.12
N GLU A 296 4.83 -19.21 -18.27
CA GLU A 296 4.29 -18.11 -17.46
C GLU A 296 5.19 -17.86 -16.23
N GLU A 297 5.39 -16.58 -15.90
CA GLU A 297 6.16 -16.18 -14.71
C GLU A 297 5.44 -16.71 -13.45
N PHE A 298 6.19 -17.35 -12.54
CA PHE A 298 5.71 -17.89 -11.25
C PHE A 298 4.77 -19.12 -11.28
N ASP A 299 4.53 -19.74 -12.44
CA ASP A 299 3.68 -20.95 -12.60
C ASP A 299 4.48 -22.26 -12.52
N PHE A 300 4.92 -22.62 -11.30
CA PHE A 300 5.73 -23.83 -11.06
C PHE A 300 4.90 -25.11 -10.85
N TYR A 301 3.76 -25.00 -10.18
CA TYR A 301 2.88 -26.13 -9.81
C TYR A 301 1.40 -25.78 -10.04
N ASP A 302 0.48 -26.68 -9.73
CA ASP A 302 -0.96 -26.43 -9.83
C ASP A 302 -1.35 -25.18 -9.03
N LYS A 303 -2.17 -24.33 -9.65
CA LYS A 303 -2.67 -23.10 -9.03
C LYS A 303 -3.89 -23.44 -8.17
N VAL A 304 -3.92 -22.92 -6.95
CA VAL A 304 -5.06 -23.04 -6.00
C VAL A 304 -5.33 -21.69 -5.37
N ASP A 305 -6.57 -21.37 -5.05
CA ASP A 305 -6.88 -20.11 -4.37
C ASP A 305 -6.54 -20.22 -2.88
N GLN A 306 -6.13 -19.13 -2.23
CA GLN A 306 -5.89 -19.15 -0.78
C GLN A 306 -7.13 -19.54 0.03
N SER A 307 -8.33 -19.29 -0.52
CA SER A 307 -9.58 -19.72 0.11
C SER A 307 -9.70 -21.24 0.20
N ASP A 308 -9.04 -21.99 -0.67
CA ASP A 308 -9.05 -23.46 -0.69
C ASP A 308 -8.35 -24.10 0.53
N ILE A 309 -7.53 -23.33 1.26
CA ILE A 309 -6.80 -23.81 2.44
C ILE A 309 -7.77 -24.20 3.56
N ALA A 310 -8.75 -23.35 3.88
CA ALA A 310 -9.69 -23.58 4.98
C ALA A 310 -10.51 -24.88 4.85
N PRO A 311 -11.19 -25.18 3.71
CA PRO A 311 -11.94 -26.42 3.55
C PRO A 311 -11.02 -27.64 3.42
N THR A 312 -9.82 -27.46 2.87
CA THR A 312 -8.81 -28.54 2.83
C THR A 312 -8.33 -28.92 4.22
N LEU A 313 -8.05 -27.94 5.09
CA LEU A 313 -7.72 -28.19 6.50
C LEU A 313 -8.89 -28.81 7.26
N SER A 314 -10.13 -28.37 6.98
CA SER A 314 -11.36 -28.95 7.54
C SER A 314 -11.46 -30.45 7.27
N ALA A 315 -11.25 -30.86 6.01
CA ALA A 315 -11.22 -32.26 5.63
C ALA A 315 -10.05 -33.02 6.31
N LEU A 316 -8.83 -32.47 6.22
CA LEU A 316 -7.62 -33.13 6.72
C LEU A 316 -7.59 -33.33 8.25
N LEU A 317 -8.14 -32.39 9.01
CA LEU A 317 -8.13 -32.37 10.49
C LEU A 317 -9.49 -32.70 11.12
N GLY A 318 -10.54 -32.89 10.32
CA GLY A 318 -11.87 -33.30 10.77
C GLY A 318 -12.56 -32.24 11.64
N PHE A 319 -12.84 -31.06 11.08
CA PHE A 319 -13.70 -30.03 11.68
C PHE A 319 -14.65 -29.45 10.61
N PRO A 320 -15.79 -28.82 10.96
CA PRO A 320 -16.72 -28.25 9.99
C PRO A 320 -16.11 -27.17 9.08
N ILE A 321 -16.47 -27.13 7.81
CA ILE A 321 -16.02 -26.05 6.89
C ILE A 321 -16.60 -24.71 7.38
N PRO A 322 -15.77 -23.65 7.56
CA PRO A 322 -16.26 -22.37 8.04
C PRO A 322 -17.44 -21.81 7.23
N LEU A 323 -18.45 -21.25 7.89
CA LEU A 323 -19.73 -20.88 7.27
C LEU A 323 -19.61 -19.99 6.03
N ASN A 324 -18.65 -19.06 6.03
CA ASN A 324 -18.45 -18.05 4.99
C ASN A 324 -17.27 -18.38 4.05
N ASN A 325 -16.79 -19.63 4.07
CA ASN A 325 -15.74 -20.11 3.19
C ASN A 325 -16.22 -20.15 1.73
N LEU A 326 -15.40 -19.65 0.81
CA LEU A 326 -15.58 -19.70 -0.64
C LEU A 326 -14.59 -20.65 -1.34
N GLY A 327 -13.77 -21.36 -0.57
CA GLY A 327 -12.79 -22.31 -1.09
C GLY A 327 -13.38 -23.66 -1.46
N VAL A 328 -12.60 -24.41 -2.23
CA VAL A 328 -12.83 -25.79 -2.65
C VAL A 328 -11.77 -26.69 -2.00
N ILE A 329 -12.17 -27.88 -1.53
CA ILE A 329 -11.19 -28.88 -1.08
C ILE A 329 -10.22 -29.20 -2.23
N ILE A 330 -8.92 -29.06 -1.99
CA ILE A 330 -7.88 -29.28 -3.01
C ILE A 330 -7.93 -30.76 -3.47
N PRO A 331 -8.27 -31.04 -4.75
CA PRO A 331 -8.56 -32.40 -5.22
C PRO A 331 -7.39 -33.38 -5.07
N GLN A 332 -6.17 -32.87 -5.09
CA GLN A 332 -4.94 -33.65 -4.94
C GLN A 332 -4.87 -34.36 -3.58
N PHE A 333 -5.61 -33.93 -2.55
CA PHE A 333 -5.68 -34.61 -1.26
C PHE A 333 -6.82 -35.64 -1.15
N LEU A 334 -7.83 -35.61 -2.03
CA LEU A 334 -8.94 -36.57 -1.99
C LEU A 334 -8.50 -38.05 -2.02
N PRO A 335 -7.44 -38.45 -2.77
CA PRO A 335 -6.94 -39.83 -2.77
C PRO A 335 -6.47 -40.36 -1.40
N LEU A 336 -6.24 -39.49 -0.40
CA LEU A 336 -5.92 -39.91 0.97
C LEU A 336 -7.05 -40.72 1.60
N TRP A 337 -8.30 -40.49 1.18
CA TRP A 337 -9.45 -41.30 1.56
C TRP A 337 -9.74 -42.38 0.52
N LYS A 338 -9.28 -43.61 0.78
CA LYS A 338 -9.36 -44.74 -0.16
C LYS A 338 -10.78 -45.16 -0.58
N LYS A 339 -11.81 -44.81 0.21
CA LYS A 339 -13.21 -45.14 -0.09
C LYS A 339 -13.88 -44.01 -0.84
N ASP A 340 -14.49 -44.30 -1.99
CA ASP A 340 -15.24 -43.34 -2.79
C ASP A 340 -16.32 -42.61 -1.98
N SER A 341 -17.05 -43.33 -1.12
CA SER A 341 -18.07 -42.75 -0.23
C SER A 341 -17.53 -41.60 0.62
N ASN A 342 -16.30 -41.73 1.13
CA ASN A 342 -15.69 -40.72 1.97
C ASN A 342 -15.31 -39.47 1.16
N ARG A 343 -14.75 -39.66 -0.04
CA ARG A 343 -14.40 -38.57 -0.96
C ARG A 343 -15.64 -37.78 -1.39
N LEU A 344 -16.71 -38.51 -1.73
CA LEU A 344 -17.99 -37.91 -2.11
C LEU A 344 -18.64 -37.17 -0.94
N GLN A 345 -18.61 -37.72 0.28
CA GLN A 345 -19.15 -37.05 1.46
C GLN A 345 -18.47 -35.70 1.72
N LEU A 346 -17.13 -35.65 1.69
CA LEU A 346 -16.37 -34.41 1.87
C LEU A 346 -16.74 -33.33 0.82
N LEU A 347 -16.87 -33.73 -0.45
CA LEU A 347 -17.25 -32.82 -1.52
C LEU A 347 -18.72 -32.37 -1.42
N GLN A 348 -19.61 -33.25 -0.96
CA GLN A 348 -21.01 -32.90 -0.70
C GLN A 348 -21.13 -31.91 0.46
N GLU A 349 -20.37 -32.08 1.54
CA GLU A 349 -20.30 -31.13 2.65
C GLU A 349 -19.80 -29.75 2.18
N ASN A 350 -18.72 -29.73 1.39
CA ASN A 350 -18.23 -28.48 0.79
C ASN A 350 -19.27 -27.83 -0.12
N ALA A 351 -19.96 -28.60 -0.95
CA ALA A 351 -20.97 -28.09 -1.87
C ALA A 351 -22.22 -27.58 -1.14
N LYS A 352 -22.69 -28.27 -0.09
CA LYS A 352 -23.78 -27.84 0.80
C LYS A 352 -23.43 -26.52 1.50
N GLN A 353 -22.21 -26.39 2.01
CA GLN A 353 -21.77 -25.15 2.64
C GLN A 353 -21.74 -24.00 1.62
N MET A 354 -21.18 -24.23 0.44
CA MET A 354 -21.09 -23.22 -0.62
C MET A 354 -22.47 -22.76 -1.13
N ILE A 355 -23.39 -23.69 -1.39
CA ILE A 355 -24.73 -23.34 -1.91
C ILE A 355 -25.53 -22.52 -0.89
N ASN A 356 -25.31 -22.72 0.42
CA ASN A 356 -25.95 -21.89 1.44
C ASN A 356 -25.52 -20.42 1.35
N ILE A 357 -24.26 -20.14 1.01
CA ILE A 357 -23.79 -18.77 0.76
C ILE A 357 -24.41 -18.22 -0.53
N VAL A 358 -24.42 -19.02 -1.60
CA VAL A 358 -24.97 -18.62 -2.90
C VAL A 358 -26.44 -18.22 -2.77
N LYS A 359 -27.26 -19.02 -2.06
CA LYS A 359 -28.68 -18.73 -1.81
C LYS A 359 -28.91 -17.41 -1.06
N GLN A 360 -28.06 -17.10 -0.08
CA GLN A 360 -28.17 -15.83 0.65
C GLN A 360 -27.76 -14.62 -0.19
N THR A 361 -26.81 -14.82 -1.10
CA THR A 361 -26.30 -13.76 -1.98
C THR A 361 -27.25 -13.48 -3.14
N TYR A 362 -27.92 -14.53 -3.64
CA TYR A 362 -28.83 -14.49 -4.78
C TYR A 362 -30.24 -15.02 -4.43
N PRO A 363 -30.99 -14.32 -3.57
CA PRO A 363 -32.30 -14.79 -3.10
C PRO A 363 -33.38 -14.84 -4.20
N SER A 364 -33.11 -14.27 -5.37
CA SER A 364 -34.02 -14.26 -6.53
C SER A 364 -33.95 -15.53 -7.38
N TYR A 365 -32.98 -16.42 -7.14
CA TYR A 365 -32.79 -17.68 -7.87
C TYR A 365 -33.25 -18.86 -7.02
N ASP A 366 -33.90 -19.85 -7.65
CA ASP A 366 -34.41 -21.05 -6.98
C ASP A 366 -33.45 -22.24 -7.15
N PHE A 367 -32.58 -22.42 -6.16
CA PHE A 367 -31.62 -23.53 -6.11
C PHE A 367 -32.19 -24.81 -5.47
N ASP A 368 -33.48 -24.82 -5.09
CA ASP A 368 -34.15 -25.96 -4.46
C ASP A 368 -34.99 -26.78 -5.44
N SER A 369 -35.22 -26.28 -6.66
CA SER A 369 -35.85 -27.05 -7.74
C SER A 369 -34.97 -28.23 -8.19
N THR A 370 -35.47 -29.46 -8.07
CA THR A 370 -34.85 -30.68 -8.61
C THR A 370 -35.16 -30.92 -10.10
N THR A 371 -36.10 -30.16 -10.66
CA THR A 371 -36.44 -30.17 -12.08
C THR A 371 -35.39 -29.39 -12.87
N GLN A 372 -34.77 -30.05 -13.85
CA GLN A 372 -33.79 -29.42 -14.74
C GLN A 372 -34.45 -28.23 -15.45
N SER A 373 -33.93 -27.03 -15.22
CA SER A 373 -34.42 -25.82 -15.88
C SER A 373 -34.31 -25.98 -17.40
N ALA A 374 -35.36 -25.61 -18.15
CA ALA A 374 -35.37 -25.66 -19.61
C ALA A 374 -34.27 -24.79 -20.27
N ASN A 375 -33.61 -23.94 -19.49
CA ASN A 375 -32.52 -23.06 -19.92
C ASN A 375 -31.11 -23.68 -19.81
N CYS A 376 -30.96 -24.92 -19.33
CA CYS A 376 -29.64 -25.56 -19.18
C CYS A 376 -29.02 -26.07 -20.49
N ASP A 377 -29.78 -26.13 -21.58
CA ASP A 377 -29.31 -26.58 -22.91
C ASP A 377 -28.96 -25.41 -23.86
N SER A 378 -29.24 -24.17 -23.46
CA SER A 378 -28.79 -22.96 -24.15
C SER A 378 -27.61 -22.36 -23.40
N ASP A 379 -26.59 -21.84 -24.09
CA ASP A 379 -25.55 -20.98 -23.50
C ASP A 379 -26.21 -19.87 -22.68
N SER A 380 -26.40 -20.12 -21.38
CA SER A 380 -27.19 -19.25 -20.53
C SER A 380 -26.44 -17.94 -20.35
N ASN A 381 -27.06 -16.81 -20.71
CA ASN A 381 -26.40 -15.50 -20.78
C ASN A 381 -25.86 -14.95 -19.44
N THR A 382 -25.99 -15.66 -18.31
CA THR A 382 -25.54 -15.20 -16.98
C THR A 382 -24.86 -16.32 -16.20
N ASP A 383 -23.69 -16.03 -15.60
CA ASP A 383 -22.88 -17.01 -14.85
C ASP A 383 -23.65 -17.72 -13.71
N ILE A 384 -24.60 -17.01 -13.08
CA ILE A 384 -25.43 -17.54 -12.00
C ILE A 384 -26.44 -18.61 -12.47
N ALA A 385 -26.95 -18.51 -13.70
CA ALA A 385 -27.85 -19.53 -14.27
C ALA A 385 -27.07 -20.80 -14.64
N ASN A 386 -25.84 -20.67 -15.12
CA ASN A 386 -24.93 -21.80 -15.32
C ASN A 386 -24.62 -22.50 -13.98
N LEU A 387 -24.42 -21.71 -12.92
CA LEU A 387 -24.20 -22.24 -11.57
C LEU A 387 -25.41 -23.06 -11.07
N GLU A 388 -26.63 -22.56 -11.29
CA GLU A 388 -27.88 -23.27 -10.97
C GLU A 388 -27.95 -24.62 -11.69
N CYS A 389 -27.68 -24.65 -13.00
CA CYS A 389 -27.68 -25.88 -13.80
C CYS A 389 -26.65 -26.90 -13.32
N LYS A 390 -25.43 -26.47 -12.98
CA LYS A 390 -24.38 -27.36 -12.44
C LYS A 390 -24.77 -27.95 -11.09
N TRP A 391 -25.42 -27.16 -10.23
CA TRP A 391 -25.94 -27.63 -8.95
C TRP A 391 -27.05 -28.68 -9.12
N GLN A 392 -28.04 -28.40 -9.98
CA GLN A 392 -29.12 -29.34 -10.30
C GLN A 392 -28.57 -30.66 -10.85
N LYS A 393 -27.59 -30.61 -11.76
CA LYS A 393 -26.92 -31.79 -12.29
C LYS A 393 -26.23 -32.61 -11.20
N ALA A 394 -25.51 -31.95 -10.29
CA ALA A 394 -24.85 -32.62 -9.17
C ALA A 394 -25.88 -33.32 -8.25
N GLN A 395 -26.98 -32.64 -7.91
CA GLN A 395 -28.06 -33.22 -7.10
C GLN A 395 -28.70 -34.43 -7.77
N GLN A 396 -28.98 -34.37 -9.08
CA GLN A 396 -29.54 -35.49 -9.84
C GLN A 396 -28.64 -36.71 -9.79
N LEU A 397 -27.33 -36.55 -10.00
CA LEU A 397 -26.37 -37.65 -9.93
C LEU A 397 -26.26 -38.24 -8.51
N ILE A 398 -26.31 -37.40 -7.47
CA ILE A 398 -26.28 -37.84 -6.07
C ILE A 398 -27.53 -38.65 -5.71
N SER A 399 -28.69 -38.31 -6.28
CA SER A 399 -29.95 -39.02 -6.02
C SER A 399 -30.04 -40.41 -6.66
N GLN A 400 -29.11 -40.77 -7.55
CA GLN A 400 -29.08 -42.09 -8.19
C GLN A 400 -28.49 -43.15 -7.24
N PRO A 401 -29.03 -44.37 -7.22
CA PRO A 401 -28.50 -45.43 -6.36
C PRO A 401 -27.05 -45.78 -6.72
N ILE A 402 -26.14 -45.66 -5.75
CA ILE A 402 -24.70 -45.91 -5.90
C ILE A 402 -24.46 -47.42 -6.06
N GLY A 403 -24.37 -47.90 -7.30
CA GLY A 403 -24.08 -49.29 -7.64
C GLY A 403 -22.88 -49.51 -8.57
N ASP A 404 -22.32 -48.43 -9.16
CA ASP A 404 -21.23 -48.49 -10.16
C ASP A 404 -20.13 -47.46 -9.82
N THR A 405 -18.86 -47.89 -9.86
CA THR A 405 -17.67 -47.02 -9.74
C THR A 405 -17.64 -45.86 -10.74
N ASN A 406 -18.21 -46.02 -11.93
CA ASN A 406 -18.30 -44.95 -12.91
C ASN A 406 -19.21 -43.80 -12.44
N LEU A 407 -20.24 -44.12 -11.65
CA LEU A 407 -21.16 -43.12 -11.10
C LEU A 407 -20.47 -42.27 -10.02
N SER A 408 -19.65 -42.89 -9.17
CA SER A 408 -18.86 -42.16 -8.15
C SER A 408 -17.95 -41.11 -8.78
N LEU A 409 -17.22 -41.47 -9.84
CA LEU A 409 -16.35 -40.53 -10.57
C LEU A 409 -17.15 -39.41 -11.24
N ALA A 410 -18.33 -39.72 -11.79
CA ALA A 410 -19.21 -38.72 -12.39
C ALA A 410 -19.76 -37.73 -11.34
N ILE A 411 -20.15 -38.21 -10.15
CA ILE A 411 -20.59 -37.36 -9.03
C ILE A 411 -19.45 -36.46 -8.57
N GLU A 412 -18.26 -37.03 -8.34
CA GLU A 412 -17.06 -36.29 -7.93
C GLU A 412 -16.73 -35.17 -8.92
N SER A 413 -16.68 -35.49 -10.22
CA SER A 413 -16.44 -34.50 -11.27
C SER A 413 -17.53 -33.43 -11.32
N SER A 414 -18.80 -33.78 -11.12
CA SER A 414 -19.90 -32.82 -11.13
C SER A 414 -19.90 -31.90 -9.92
N LEU A 415 -19.54 -32.41 -8.74
CA LEU A 415 -19.40 -31.61 -7.51
C LEU A 415 -18.24 -30.62 -7.62
N LEU A 416 -17.08 -31.07 -8.11
CA LEU A 416 -15.93 -30.19 -8.33
C LEU A 416 -16.21 -29.11 -9.38
N ASP A 417 -16.94 -29.43 -10.45
CA ASP A 417 -17.35 -28.47 -11.48
C ASP A 417 -18.32 -27.41 -10.91
N PHE A 418 -19.29 -27.82 -10.10
CA PHE A 418 -20.15 -26.90 -9.35
C PHE A 418 -19.34 -26.02 -8.40
N LEU A 419 -18.50 -26.61 -7.55
CA LEU A 419 -17.70 -25.92 -6.54
C LEU A 419 -16.78 -24.86 -7.15
N ARG A 420 -16.05 -25.19 -8.22
CA ARG A 420 -15.17 -24.24 -8.91
C ARG A 420 -15.95 -23.12 -9.59
N THR A 421 -17.11 -23.44 -10.18
CA THR A 421 -17.98 -22.41 -10.77
C THR A 421 -18.55 -21.50 -9.69
N ALA A 422 -18.96 -22.05 -8.55
CA ALA A 422 -19.45 -21.29 -7.41
C ALA A 422 -18.38 -20.35 -6.86
N GLN A 423 -17.16 -20.86 -6.64
CA GLN A 423 -16.01 -20.07 -6.21
C GLN A 423 -15.74 -18.91 -7.18
N ALA A 424 -15.74 -19.14 -8.49
CA ALA A 424 -15.51 -18.10 -9.49
C ALA A 424 -16.61 -17.01 -9.48
N VAL A 425 -17.88 -17.41 -9.44
CA VAL A 425 -19.03 -16.48 -9.37
C VAL A 425 -19.02 -15.68 -8.08
N MET A 426 -18.81 -16.35 -6.95
CA MET A 426 -18.82 -15.69 -5.63
C MET A 426 -17.62 -14.78 -5.43
N SER A 427 -16.45 -15.13 -5.99
CA SER A 427 -15.26 -14.29 -5.95
C SER A 427 -15.42 -13.01 -6.78
N SER A 428 -16.10 -13.07 -7.93
CA SER A 428 -16.37 -11.89 -8.75
C SER A 428 -17.44 -10.98 -8.14
N THR A 429 -18.37 -11.54 -7.36
CA THR A 429 -19.43 -10.83 -6.63
C THR A 429 -18.91 -9.88 -5.55
N ALA A 430 -17.63 -9.99 -5.16
CA ALA A 430 -16.97 -8.99 -4.31
C ALA A 430 -17.05 -7.56 -4.88
N SER A 431 -17.32 -7.42 -6.18
CA SER A 431 -17.50 -6.17 -6.92
C SER A 431 -18.97 -5.80 -7.20
N ASN A 432 -19.94 -6.38 -6.48
CA ASN A 432 -21.38 -6.15 -6.71
C ASN A 432 -21.83 -4.75 -6.26
N TYR A 433 -21.38 -3.73 -6.99
CA TYR A 433 -21.60 -2.33 -6.71
C TYR A 433 -23.09 -1.97 -6.83
N ASN A 434 -23.54 -1.02 -6.00
CA ASN A 434 -24.85 -0.41 -6.20
C ASN A 434 -24.76 0.60 -7.35
N LEU A 435 -24.98 0.11 -8.57
CA LEU A 435 -24.88 0.89 -9.82
C LEU A 435 -25.77 2.14 -9.78
N THR A 436 -26.96 2.06 -9.17
CA THR A 436 -27.87 3.20 -9.03
C THR A 436 -27.21 4.36 -8.29
N ARG A 437 -26.59 4.08 -7.14
CA ARG A 437 -25.87 5.10 -6.34
C ARG A 437 -24.63 5.62 -7.07
N LEU A 438 -23.92 4.76 -7.78
CA LEU A 438 -22.77 5.16 -8.61
C LEU A 438 -23.20 6.15 -9.70
N TYR A 439 -24.26 5.85 -10.45
CA TYR A 439 -24.78 6.74 -11.49
C TYR A 439 -25.29 8.07 -10.93
N GLN A 440 -25.94 8.05 -9.76
CA GLN A 440 -26.35 9.28 -9.06
C GLN A 440 -25.15 10.15 -8.69
N GLY A 441 -24.08 9.55 -8.16
CA GLY A 441 -22.83 10.25 -7.85
C GLY A 441 -22.19 10.88 -9.10
N ILE A 442 -22.07 10.11 -10.19
CA ILE A 442 -21.52 10.59 -11.47
C ILE A 442 -22.36 11.75 -12.05
N ALA A 443 -23.69 11.62 -12.03
CA ALA A 443 -24.57 12.67 -12.53
C ALA A 443 -24.41 13.97 -11.73
N LEU A 444 -24.30 13.86 -10.40
CA LEU A 444 -24.12 15.00 -9.51
C LEU A 444 -22.74 15.66 -9.68
N SER A 445 -21.67 14.89 -9.89
CA SER A 445 -20.34 15.44 -10.19
C SER A 445 -20.31 16.12 -11.56
N GLY A 446 -20.99 15.56 -12.55
CA GLY A 446 -21.17 16.18 -13.87
C GLY A 446 -21.87 17.53 -13.77
N LEU A 447 -22.95 17.62 -12.98
CA LEU A 447 -23.64 18.88 -12.72
C LEU A 447 -22.71 19.91 -12.06
N ALA A 448 -21.96 19.52 -11.03
CA ALA A 448 -21.00 20.38 -10.36
C ALA A 448 -19.94 20.93 -11.33
N PHE A 449 -19.44 20.08 -12.24
CA PHE A 449 -18.49 20.45 -13.28
C PHE A 449 -19.07 21.49 -14.25
N PHE A 450 -20.28 21.28 -14.77
CA PHE A 450 -20.91 22.24 -15.70
C PHE A 450 -21.18 23.59 -15.04
N ILE A 451 -21.57 23.62 -13.76
CA ILE A 451 -21.74 24.86 -13.00
C ILE A 451 -20.40 25.62 -12.86
N ALA A 452 -19.31 24.89 -12.59
CA ALA A 452 -17.97 25.47 -12.52
C ALA A 452 -17.50 26.01 -13.88
N LEU A 453 -17.73 25.26 -14.96
CA LEU A 453 -17.38 25.65 -16.32
C LEU A 453 -18.15 26.91 -16.75
N TYR A 454 -19.45 26.96 -16.47
CA TYR A 454 -20.28 28.14 -16.72
C TYR A 454 -19.77 29.37 -15.97
N ALA A 455 -19.43 29.21 -14.69
CA ALA A 455 -18.87 30.30 -13.88
C ALA A 455 -17.51 30.78 -14.41
N CYS A 456 -16.69 29.88 -14.98
CA CYS A 456 -15.42 30.21 -15.63
C CYS A 456 -15.66 30.96 -16.95
N ALA A 457 -16.55 30.47 -17.81
CA ALA A 457 -16.89 31.08 -19.09
C ALA A 457 -17.40 32.52 -18.93
N GLN A 458 -18.21 32.80 -17.89
CA GLN A 458 -18.69 34.15 -17.61
C GLN A 458 -17.60 35.16 -17.23
N LYS A 459 -16.47 34.71 -16.67
CA LYS A 459 -15.36 35.59 -16.24
C LYS A 459 -14.35 35.88 -17.35
N GLY A 460 -14.46 35.24 -18.51
CA GLY A 460 -13.53 35.35 -19.62
C GLY A 460 -12.23 34.55 -19.39
N CYS A 461 -11.88 33.71 -20.37
CA CYS A 461 -10.64 32.93 -20.34
C CYS A 461 -9.49 33.72 -20.98
N HIS A 462 -8.62 34.31 -20.17
CA HIS A 462 -7.39 34.92 -20.66
C HIS A 462 -6.28 33.86 -20.85
N GLY A 463 -5.63 33.86 -22.02
CA GLY A 463 -4.52 32.93 -22.33
C GLY A 463 -4.96 31.65 -23.04
N ALA A 464 -5.54 31.78 -24.25
CA ALA A 464 -6.11 30.67 -25.02
C ALA A 464 -5.19 29.45 -25.18
N ALA A 465 -3.87 29.64 -25.34
CA ALA A 465 -2.92 28.53 -25.45
C ALA A 465 -2.71 27.78 -24.12
N ALA A 466 -2.65 28.49 -22.98
CA ALA A 466 -2.52 27.88 -21.66
C ALA A 466 -3.80 27.12 -21.28
N VAL A 467 -4.97 27.69 -21.58
CA VAL A 467 -6.26 27.03 -21.39
C VAL A 467 -6.39 25.81 -22.32
N GLY A 468 -5.95 25.92 -23.57
CA GLY A 468 -5.89 24.79 -24.50
C GLY A 468 -5.00 23.66 -23.99
N TYR A 469 -3.87 23.98 -23.37
CA TYR A 469 -3.00 22.98 -22.72
C TYR A 469 -3.70 22.28 -21.54
N MET A 470 -4.46 23.01 -20.73
CA MET A 470 -5.26 22.40 -19.66
C MET A 470 -6.34 21.47 -20.20
N CYS A 471 -7.03 21.85 -21.28
CA CYS A 471 -7.98 20.96 -21.94
C CYS A 471 -7.29 19.68 -22.46
N LEU A 472 -6.07 19.81 -23.00
CA LEU A 472 -5.27 18.67 -23.45
C LEU A 472 -4.91 17.75 -22.26
N ILE A 473 -4.49 18.31 -21.12
CA ILE A 473 -4.22 17.53 -19.90
C ILE A 473 -5.49 16.79 -19.48
N LEU A 474 -6.63 17.47 -19.39
CA LEU A 474 -7.89 16.86 -18.95
C LEU A 474 -8.35 15.75 -19.89
N ALA A 475 -8.29 15.97 -21.21
CA ALA A 475 -8.66 14.97 -22.20
C ALA A 475 -7.69 13.78 -22.21
N GLY A 476 -6.38 14.04 -22.15
CA GLY A 476 -5.35 13.01 -22.12
C GLY A 476 -5.41 12.17 -20.84
N TYR A 477 -5.61 12.81 -19.69
CA TYR A 477 -5.77 12.13 -18.42
C TYR A 477 -7.08 11.33 -18.36
N GLY A 478 -8.17 11.88 -18.92
CA GLY A 478 -9.44 11.16 -19.07
C GLY A 478 -9.30 9.92 -19.96
N ALA A 479 -8.55 9.99 -21.07
CA ALA A 479 -8.25 8.84 -21.90
C ALA A 479 -7.39 7.81 -21.16
N LEU A 480 -6.43 8.27 -20.36
CA LEU A 480 -5.54 7.41 -19.57
C LEU A 480 -6.30 6.57 -18.54
N MET A 481 -7.41 7.07 -17.96
CA MET A 481 -8.24 6.32 -17.00
C MET A 481 -8.80 4.99 -17.53
N PHE A 482 -8.84 4.81 -18.85
CA PHE A 482 -9.27 3.55 -19.50
C PHE A 482 -8.10 2.60 -19.76
N ALA A 483 -6.87 3.00 -19.47
CA ALA A 483 -5.71 2.13 -19.58
C ALA A 483 -5.65 1.18 -18.39
N SER A 484 -5.39 -0.11 -18.65
CA SER A 484 -5.26 -1.14 -17.61
C SER A 484 -4.06 -0.97 -16.68
N SER A 485 -3.11 -0.10 -17.02
CA SER A 485 -1.89 0.21 -16.24
C SER A 485 -1.86 1.67 -15.74
N TYR A 486 -3.03 2.32 -15.70
CA TYR A 486 -3.12 3.74 -15.36
C TYR A 486 -2.51 4.05 -14.00
N VAL A 487 -2.90 3.31 -12.96
CA VAL A 487 -2.50 3.59 -11.58
C VAL A 487 -1.01 3.31 -11.39
N GLU A 488 -0.52 2.25 -12.03
CA GLU A 488 0.85 1.79 -11.96
C GLU A 488 1.81 2.69 -12.73
N GLU A 489 1.40 3.27 -13.86
CA GLU A 489 2.31 3.99 -14.78
C GLU A 489 1.94 5.48 -14.97
N GLU A 490 1.17 6.05 -14.04
CA GLU A 490 0.68 7.44 -14.07
C GLU A 490 1.82 8.48 -14.16
N GLN A 491 2.97 8.20 -13.55
CA GLN A 491 4.15 9.07 -13.56
C GLN A 491 4.58 9.45 -14.98
N HIS A 492 4.43 8.53 -15.94
CA HIS A 492 4.79 8.80 -17.33
C HIS A 492 3.94 9.92 -17.92
N PHE A 493 2.63 9.92 -17.66
CA PHE A 493 1.73 10.98 -18.13
C PHE A 493 2.18 12.34 -17.62
N TRP A 494 2.42 12.48 -16.32
CA TRP A 494 2.83 13.75 -15.73
C TRP A 494 4.21 14.21 -16.23
N TYR A 495 5.18 13.31 -16.40
CA TYR A 495 6.48 13.68 -16.97
C TYR A 495 6.38 14.16 -18.42
N TRP A 496 5.51 13.55 -19.23
CA TRP A 496 5.26 14.01 -20.60
C TRP A 496 4.54 15.36 -20.63
N MET A 497 3.54 15.56 -19.76
CA MET A 497 2.84 16.85 -19.65
C MET A 497 3.78 17.98 -19.15
N VAL A 498 4.66 17.71 -18.18
CA VAL A 498 5.67 18.71 -17.78
C VAL A 498 6.62 19.03 -18.94
N SER A 499 7.07 18.02 -19.68
CA SER A 499 7.99 18.21 -20.82
C SER A 499 7.34 19.04 -21.94
N GLY A 500 6.07 18.75 -22.27
CA GLY A 500 5.29 19.52 -23.23
C GLY A 500 5.04 20.96 -22.76
N TRP A 501 4.80 21.15 -21.46
CA TRP A 501 4.64 22.48 -20.87
C TRP A 501 5.94 23.30 -20.91
N ILE A 502 7.09 22.69 -20.60
CA ILE A 502 8.40 23.36 -20.72
C ILE A 502 8.66 23.78 -22.18
N PHE A 503 8.29 22.93 -23.15
CA PHE A 503 8.37 23.29 -24.57
C PHE A 503 7.45 24.47 -24.93
N TYR A 504 6.23 24.52 -24.39
CA TYR A 504 5.34 25.67 -24.55
C TYR A 504 5.95 26.96 -23.98
N LEU A 505 6.53 26.90 -22.76
CA LEU A 505 7.21 28.05 -22.14
C LEU A 505 8.41 28.51 -22.97
N TYR A 506 9.17 27.56 -23.53
CA TYR A 506 10.26 27.83 -24.48
C TYR A 506 9.76 28.56 -25.73
N TRP A 507 8.73 28.03 -26.40
CA TRP A 507 8.14 28.62 -27.61
C TRP A 507 7.59 30.04 -27.36
N LYS A 508 6.94 30.25 -26.22
CA LYS A 508 6.44 31.57 -25.83
C LYS A 508 7.59 32.55 -25.61
N SER A 509 8.67 32.11 -24.97
CA SER A 509 9.85 32.94 -24.73
C SER A 509 10.62 33.24 -26.01
N SER A 510 10.63 32.33 -26.99
CA SER A 510 11.36 32.51 -28.25
C SER A 510 10.69 33.51 -29.21
N ASN A 511 9.37 33.66 -29.13
CA ASN A 511 8.62 34.64 -29.94
C ASN A 511 8.84 36.09 -29.48
N LYS A 512 9.36 36.32 -28.27
CA LYS A 512 9.77 37.65 -27.80
C LYS A 512 11.27 37.83 -28.10
N ARG A 513 11.59 38.43 -29.26
CA ARG A 513 12.94 38.59 -29.85
C ARG A 513 14.02 39.27 -28.97
N GLU A 514 13.72 39.70 -27.74
CA GLU A 514 14.64 40.49 -26.90
C GLU A 514 15.37 39.70 -25.79
N PHE A 515 15.07 38.43 -25.53
CA PHE A 515 15.63 37.71 -24.36
C PHE A 515 16.47 36.47 -24.72
N LYS A 516 17.79 36.65 -24.90
CA LYS A 516 18.76 35.53 -25.00
C LYS A 516 18.74 34.61 -23.76
N SER A 517 18.36 35.10 -22.59
CA SER A 517 18.31 34.31 -21.34
C SER A 517 17.13 33.35 -21.24
N GLY A 518 16.08 33.53 -22.06
CA GLY A 518 14.91 32.64 -22.07
C GLY A 518 15.20 31.25 -22.65
N TYR A 519 16.02 31.18 -23.70
CA TYR A 519 16.44 29.94 -24.35
C TYR A 519 17.27 29.05 -23.41
N THR A 520 18.27 29.65 -22.76
CA THR A 520 19.12 28.94 -21.79
C THR A 520 18.33 28.48 -20.58
N SER A 521 17.39 29.30 -20.11
CA SER A 521 16.53 28.99 -18.96
C SER A 521 15.65 27.76 -19.21
N ALA A 522 14.95 27.69 -20.34
CA ALA A 522 14.09 26.56 -20.65
C ALA A 522 14.88 25.27 -20.96
N PHE A 523 16.05 25.38 -21.60
CA PHE A 523 16.93 24.22 -21.82
C PHE A 523 17.45 23.65 -20.49
N VAL A 524 17.94 24.50 -19.59
CA VAL A 524 18.37 24.08 -18.24
C VAL A 524 17.20 23.48 -17.47
N LEU A 525 16.00 24.08 -17.56
CA LEU A 525 14.79 23.53 -16.95
C LEU A 525 14.47 22.12 -17.46
N ALA A 526 14.55 21.88 -18.77
CA ALA A 526 14.35 20.56 -19.37
C ALA A 526 15.41 19.55 -18.91
N ALA A 527 16.68 19.96 -18.83
CA ALA A 527 17.77 19.11 -18.34
C ALA A 527 17.56 18.71 -16.87
N LEU A 528 17.20 19.67 -16.00
CA LEU A 528 16.88 19.42 -14.60
C LEU A 528 15.69 18.46 -14.45
N THR A 529 14.63 18.65 -15.25
CA THR A 529 13.47 17.76 -15.28
C THR A 529 13.83 16.35 -15.75
N ARG A 530 14.81 16.21 -16.67
CA ARG A 530 15.28 14.89 -17.12
C ARG A 530 16.04 14.14 -16.02
N VAL A 531 16.87 14.85 -15.25
CA VAL A 531 17.54 14.30 -14.06
C VAL A 531 16.51 13.91 -13.00
N MET A 532 15.56 14.80 -12.70
CA MET A 532 14.45 14.56 -11.76
C MET A 532 13.65 13.29 -12.13
N ARG A 533 13.34 13.08 -13.42
CA ARG A 533 12.63 11.88 -13.90
C ARG A 533 13.41 10.58 -13.66
N ARG A 534 14.74 10.62 -13.59
CA ARG A 534 15.57 9.43 -13.38
C ARG A 534 15.94 9.23 -11.90
N TRP A 535 15.40 10.07 -11.01
CA TRP A 535 15.80 10.08 -9.60
C TRP A 535 15.37 8.79 -8.89
N ASN A 536 14.07 8.55 -8.87
CA ASN A 536 13.45 7.30 -8.43
C ASN A 536 12.68 6.69 -9.61
N GLN A 537 12.84 5.38 -9.83
CA GLN A 537 11.96 4.66 -10.74
C GLN A 537 10.68 4.27 -10.02
N THR A 538 9.60 4.97 -10.34
CA THR A 538 8.25 4.65 -9.85
C THR A 538 7.48 3.84 -10.88
N GLY A 539 6.44 3.14 -10.42
CA GLY A 539 5.60 2.24 -11.19
C GLY A 539 5.97 0.78 -11.02
N GLN A 540 5.32 -0.13 -11.77
CA GLN A 540 5.55 -1.57 -11.62
C GLN A 540 6.53 -2.11 -12.66
N LYS A 541 6.43 -1.68 -13.91
CA LYS A 541 7.15 -2.31 -15.03
C LYS A 541 8.67 -2.17 -14.95
N PHE A 542 9.14 -1.09 -14.33
CA PHE A 542 10.57 -0.74 -14.25
C PHE A 542 11.03 -0.46 -12.82
N ALA A 543 10.29 -0.95 -11.82
CA ALA A 543 10.58 -0.70 -10.40
C ALA A 543 11.99 -1.21 -9.99
N GLY A 544 12.43 -2.33 -10.56
CA GLY A 544 13.74 -2.94 -10.31
C GLY A 544 14.89 -2.41 -11.19
N GLU A 545 14.63 -1.47 -12.10
CA GLU A 545 15.67 -0.93 -12.99
C GLU A 545 16.59 0.06 -12.26
N PRO A 546 17.88 0.17 -12.67
CA PRO A 546 18.83 1.06 -11.99
C PRO A 546 18.34 2.51 -11.93
N ASP A 547 18.51 3.22 -10.83
CA ASP A 547 18.15 4.65 -10.70
C ASP A 547 19.19 5.44 -9.86
N ILE A 548 18.99 6.75 -9.69
CA ILE A 548 19.95 7.57 -8.94
C ILE A 548 19.86 7.28 -7.44
N ALA A 549 18.64 7.19 -6.91
CA ALA A 549 18.40 7.06 -5.47
C ALA A 549 18.85 5.70 -4.91
N ASN A 550 18.51 4.60 -5.57
CA ASN A 550 18.72 3.24 -5.10
C ASN A 550 19.99 2.60 -5.66
N THR A 551 20.44 2.93 -6.87
CA THR A 551 21.65 2.32 -7.45
C THR A 551 22.87 3.21 -7.26
N PHE A 552 22.85 4.42 -7.83
CA PHE A 552 24.03 5.29 -7.85
C PHE A 552 24.50 5.71 -6.44
N PHE A 553 23.58 6.13 -5.56
CA PHE A 553 23.98 6.55 -4.20
C PHE A 553 24.38 5.39 -3.28
N ARG A 554 23.90 4.16 -3.51
CA ARG A 554 24.39 2.97 -2.79
C ARG A 554 25.85 2.67 -3.12
N GLU A 555 26.23 2.82 -4.39
CA GLU A 555 27.63 2.65 -4.83
C GLU A 555 28.52 3.84 -4.45
N HIS A 556 27.94 5.03 -4.29
CA HIS A 556 28.65 6.28 -4.02
C HIS A 556 28.09 7.09 -2.82
N PRO A 557 28.11 6.53 -1.59
CA PRO A 557 27.52 7.18 -0.42
C PRO A 557 28.19 8.52 -0.07
N ASN A 558 29.50 8.68 -0.34
CA ASN A 558 30.20 9.94 -0.12
C ASN A 558 29.63 11.09 -0.97
N VAL A 559 29.29 10.81 -2.24
CA VAL A 559 28.69 11.82 -3.14
C VAL A 559 27.33 12.24 -2.61
N MET A 560 26.51 11.28 -2.18
CA MET A 560 25.20 11.54 -1.57
C MET A 560 25.33 12.50 -0.37
N TRP A 561 26.19 12.18 0.60
CA TRP A 561 26.33 12.97 1.81
C TRP A 561 26.93 14.36 1.58
N ILE A 562 27.81 14.54 0.59
CA ILE A 562 28.29 15.87 0.17
C ILE A 562 27.11 16.70 -0.35
N LEU A 563 26.23 16.12 -1.17
CA LEU A 563 25.05 16.81 -1.70
C LEU A 563 24.02 17.12 -0.59
N ILE A 564 23.83 16.21 0.38
CA ILE A 564 22.97 16.43 1.55
C ILE A 564 23.53 17.60 2.38
N LEU A 565 24.82 17.59 2.69
CA LEU A 565 25.46 18.67 3.45
C LEU A 565 25.32 20.02 2.73
N PHE A 566 25.46 20.04 1.41
CA PHE A 566 25.19 21.22 0.60
C PHE A 566 23.74 21.70 0.73
N ALA A 567 22.76 20.79 0.68
CA ALA A 567 21.34 21.14 0.84
C ALA A 567 21.04 21.75 2.22
N TYR A 568 21.57 21.19 3.31
CA TYR A 568 21.42 21.74 4.65
C TYR A 568 22.14 23.08 4.83
N THR A 569 23.34 23.23 4.25
CA THR A 569 24.10 24.49 4.28
C THR A 569 23.36 25.58 3.53
N ASP A 570 22.80 25.28 2.37
CA ASP A 570 21.97 26.21 1.60
C ASP A 570 20.69 26.61 2.35
N LEU A 571 20.03 25.66 3.01
CA LEU A 571 18.86 25.94 3.85
C LEU A 571 19.21 26.88 5.00
N TYR A 572 20.33 26.63 5.68
CA TYR A 572 20.82 27.51 6.73
C TYR A 572 21.09 28.93 6.20
N GLN A 573 21.78 29.07 5.07
CA GLN A 573 22.06 30.37 4.46
C GLN A 573 20.77 31.14 4.11
N ARG A 574 19.71 30.44 3.66
CA ARG A 574 18.41 31.06 3.36
C ARG A 574 17.63 31.52 4.58
N LEU A 575 17.84 30.89 5.73
CA LEU A 575 17.22 31.28 6.99
C LEU A 575 17.89 32.51 7.60
N LEU A 576 19.11 32.86 7.16
CA LEU A 576 19.79 34.07 7.63
C LEU A 576 19.06 35.33 7.11
N PRO A 577 18.82 36.33 7.98
CA PRO A 577 18.13 37.55 7.58
C PRO A 577 18.97 38.37 6.59
N ASN A 578 18.34 38.91 5.54
CA ASN A 578 18.97 39.72 4.48
C ASN A 578 19.44 41.13 4.93
N THR A 579 19.55 41.39 6.23
CA THR A 579 19.84 42.72 6.78
C THR A 579 21.16 42.74 7.54
N SER A 580 21.80 43.92 7.59
CA SER A 580 23.10 44.12 8.21
C SER A 580 23.18 43.53 9.63
N ILE A 581 24.26 42.83 9.91
CA ILE A 581 24.62 42.13 11.16
C ILE A 581 24.60 43.06 12.41
N GLY A 582 24.37 44.36 12.23
CA GLY A 582 24.32 45.36 13.29
C GLY A 582 23.07 45.36 14.19
N ASP A 583 21.94 44.73 13.81
CA ASP A 583 20.73 44.69 14.67
C ASP A 583 20.81 43.53 15.70
N PRO A 584 20.79 43.81 17.02
CA PRO A 584 20.82 42.79 18.07
C PRO A 584 19.73 41.71 17.94
N LYS A 585 18.56 42.07 17.40
CA LYS A 585 17.42 41.14 17.23
C LYS A 585 17.65 40.15 16.08
N ASN A 586 18.45 40.53 15.08
CA ASN A 586 18.83 39.67 13.96
C ASN A 586 19.98 38.72 14.34
N LYS A 587 20.88 39.14 15.25
CA LYS A 587 21.90 38.24 15.84
C LYS A 587 21.27 37.10 16.63
N LEU A 588 20.23 37.38 17.42
CA LEU A 588 19.48 36.34 18.16
C LEU A 588 18.81 35.34 17.21
N LEU A 589 18.33 35.80 16.05
CA LEU A 589 17.72 34.94 15.02
C LEU A 589 18.73 33.97 14.37
N SER A 590 19.89 34.49 13.98
CA SER A 590 20.98 33.66 13.42
C SER A 590 21.51 32.64 14.43
N LEU A 591 21.41 32.93 15.73
CA LEU A 591 21.79 31.99 16.80
C LEU A 591 20.79 30.85 16.99
N LEU A 592 19.53 30.99 16.57
CA LEU A 592 18.50 29.92 16.68
C LEU A 592 18.53 28.95 15.48
N TYR A 593 18.80 29.45 14.28
CA TYR A 593 18.75 28.62 13.07
C TYR A 593 19.95 27.70 12.89
N LEU A 594 21.14 28.08 13.34
CA LEU A 594 22.33 27.22 13.24
C LEU A 594 22.18 25.94 14.08
N PRO A 595 21.79 25.99 15.37
CA PRO A 595 21.48 24.78 16.13
C PRO A 595 20.37 23.96 15.49
N LEU A 596 19.29 24.60 15.04
CA LEU A 596 18.16 23.89 14.42
C LEU A 596 18.60 23.08 13.19
N THR A 597 19.25 23.71 12.21
CA THR A 597 19.68 23.01 11.00
C THR A 597 20.77 21.96 11.27
N SER A 598 21.65 22.21 12.24
CA SER A 598 22.68 21.25 12.65
C SER A 598 22.08 20.02 13.33
N PHE A 599 21.14 20.21 14.27
CA PHE A 599 20.42 19.09 14.90
C PHE A 599 19.57 18.31 13.91
N SER A 600 18.91 18.99 12.95
CA SER A 600 18.19 18.31 11.87
C SER A 600 19.11 17.45 11.00
N PHE A 601 20.32 17.93 10.68
CA PHE A 601 21.31 17.16 9.93
C PHE A 601 21.81 15.94 10.73
N ILE A 602 22.17 16.13 12.02
CA ILE A 602 22.62 15.03 12.89
C ILE A 602 21.53 13.97 13.04
N PHE A 603 20.28 14.38 13.32
CA PHE A 603 19.15 13.47 13.36
C PHE A 603 19.04 12.68 12.06
N LYS A 604 19.23 13.33 10.90
CA LYS A 604 19.14 12.64 9.62
C LYS A 604 20.24 11.60 9.43
N VAL A 605 21.47 11.90 9.85
CA VAL A 605 22.58 10.93 9.85
C VAL A 605 22.27 9.71 10.71
N VAL A 606 21.79 9.93 11.94
CA VAL A 606 21.48 8.84 12.89
C VAL A 606 20.29 8.02 12.42
N PHE A 607 19.25 8.67 11.87
CA PHE A 607 18.11 7.98 11.28
C PHE A 607 18.55 7.10 10.09
N THR A 608 19.40 7.62 9.20
CA THR A 608 19.91 6.83 8.08
C THR A 608 20.81 5.68 8.53
N ASP A 609 21.54 5.79 9.64
CA ASP A 609 22.29 4.66 10.20
C ASP A 609 21.37 3.54 10.72
N ALA A 610 20.23 3.91 11.31
CA ALA A 610 19.24 2.94 11.79
C ALA A 610 18.42 2.29 10.66
N ASP A 611 18.14 3.04 9.59
CA ASP A 611 17.31 2.61 8.47
C ASP A 611 18.15 1.89 7.37
N ALA A 612 19.21 2.55 6.91
CA ALA A 612 20.07 2.13 5.80
C ALA A 612 21.56 2.29 6.17
N PRO A 613 22.08 1.49 7.13
CA PRO A 613 23.47 1.57 7.60
C PRO A 613 24.51 1.43 6.47
N GLU A 614 24.17 0.73 5.40
CA GLU A 614 24.98 0.61 4.20
C GLU A 614 25.34 1.97 3.56
N LEU A 615 24.49 2.99 3.72
CA LEU A 615 24.74 4.35 3.24
C LEU A 615 25.69 5.16 4.15
N ILE A 616 26.02 4.63 5.34
CA ILE A 616 26.88 5.27 6.35
C ILE A 616 28.24 4.56 6.47
N ARG A 617 28.28 3.22 6.37
CA ARG A 617 29.44 2.37 6.73
C ARG A 617 30.79 2.84 6.17
N ASN A 618 30.81 3.49 5.00
CA ASN A 618 32.02 3.95 4.33
C ASN A 618 32.31 5.46 4.50
N THR A 619 31.73 6.11 5.53
CA THR A 619 31.84 7.56 5.76
C THR A 619 32.36 7.89 7.18
N PRO A 620 33.69 7.89 7.42
CA PRO A 620 34.27 7.96 8.77
C PRO A 620 33.85 9.18 9.60
N PHE A 621 33.63 10.32 8.94
CA PHE A 621 33.18 11.55 9.61
C PHE A 621 31.78 11.42 10.23
N LEU A 622 30.86 10.70 9.57
CA LEU A 622 29.49 10.53 10.07
C LEU A 622 29.43 9.59 11.28
N SER A 623 30.29 8.58 11.32
CA SER A 623 30.41 7.67 12.46
C SER A 623 30.77 8.40 13.77
N PHE A 624 31.51 9.52 13.70
CA PHE A 624 31.80 10.36 14.87
C PHE A 624 30.54 11.06 15.39
N LEU A 625 29.70 11.60 14.50
CA LEU A 625 28.44 12.26 14.86
C LEU A 625 27.48 11.29 15.53
N ILE A 626 27.35 10.08 14.99
CA ILE A 626 26.47 9.02 15.53
C ILE A 626 26.87 8.65 16.96
N ARG A 627 28.17 8.45 17.21
CA ARG A 627 28.69 8.15 18.55
C ARG A 627 28.37 9.24 19.56
N GLY A 628 28.34 10.51 19.14
CA GLY A 628 28.03 11.66 19.99
C GLY A 628 26.59 11.68 20.53
N VAL A 629 25.65 10.98 19.88
CA VAL A 629 24.21 10.99 20.23
C VAL A 629 23.62 9.60 20.48
N ARG A 630 24.48 8.57 20.59
CA ARG A 630 24.10 7.15 20.76
C ARG A 630 23.21 6.87 21.99
N GLY A 631 23.19 7.78 22.98
CA GLY A 631 22.34 7.67 24.18
C GLY A 631 20.94 8.27 24.05
N LEU A 632 20.60 8.90 22.92
CA LEU A 632 19.30 9.54 22.69
C LEU A 632 18.44 8.70 21.76
N SER A 633 17.18 8.45 22.14
CA SER A 633 16.24 7.76 21.26
C SER A 633 15.93 8.58 19.99
N LEU A 634 15.69 7.89 18.87
CA LEU A 634 15.28 8.53 17.61
C LEU A 634 14.01 9.38 17.78
N VAL A 635 13.06 8.93 18.62
CA VAL A 635 11.86 9.69 19.01
C VAL A 635 12.21 11.04 19.59
N PHE A 636 13.11 11.04 20.57
CA PHE A 636 13.47 12.27 21.25
C PHE A 636 14.13 13.25 20.28
N GLN A 637 15.05 12.76 19.45
CA GLN A 637 15.73 13.57 18.44
C GLN A 637 14.73 14.16 17.43
N ALA A 638 13.81 13.36 16.90
CA ALA A 638 12.76 13.81 15.99
C ALA A 638 11.86 14.90 16.63
N ARG A 639 11.41 14.68 17.88
CA ARG A 639 10.59 15.67 18.62
C ARG A 639 11.31 16.99 18.79
N VAL A 640 12.60 16.96 19.14
CA VAL A 640 13.41 18.18 19.31
C VAL A 640 13.48 18.97 18.00
N VAL A 641 13.70 18.30 16.87
CA VAL A 641 13.74 18.95 15.55
C VAL A 641 12.37 19.55 15.20
N LEU A 642 11.28 18.79 15.34
CA LEU A 642 9.93 19.24 14.99
C LEU A 642 9.44 20.40 15.85
N ILE A 643 9.67 20.34 17.17
CA ILE A 643 9.37 21.44 18.09
C ILE A 643 10.21 22.68 17.73
N GLY A 644 11.49 22.47 17.39
CA GLY A 644 12.38 23.55 16.95
C GLY A 644 11.89 24.25 15.67
N VAL A 645 11.42 23.51 14.68
CA VAL A 645 10.81 24.05 13.46
C VAL A 645 9.51 24.80 13.78
N LEU A 646 8.66 24.27 14.65
CA LEU A 646 7.39 24.90 15.06
C LEU A 646 7.64 26.24 15.75
N ILE A 647 8.52 26.28 16.76
CA ILE A 647 8.89 27.50 17.50
C ILE A 647 9.46 28.54 16.52
N SER A 648 10.36 28.09 15.63
CA SER A 648 10.96 28.96 14.61
C SER A 648 9.94 29.52 13.61
N SER A 649 8.86 28.79 13.33
CA SER A 649 7.79 29.21 12.41
C SER A 649 6.83 30.22 13.05
N MET A 650 6.62 30.16 14.37
CA MET A 650 5.78 31.12 15.10
C MET A 650 6.47 32.48 15.32
N TYR A 651 7.80 32.49 15.37
CA TYR A 651 8.56 33.70 15.68
C TYR A 651 8.41 34.85 14.65
N PRO A 652 8.43 34.61 13.32
CA PRO A 652 8.11 35.63 12.32
C PRO A 652 6.69 36.22 12.45
N ILE A 653 5.72 35.41 12.90
CA ILE A 653 4.34 35.85 13.15
C ILE A 653 4.27 36.77 14.37
N TYR A 654 4.96 36.39 15.45
CA TYR A 654 5.11 37.20 16.65
C TYR A 654 5.76 38.57 16.35
N LEU A 655 6.83 38.59 15.55
CA LEU A 655 7.48 39.84 15.13
C LEU A 655 6.55 40.75 14.31
N ARG A 656 5.68 40.16 13.48
CA ARG A 656 4.67 40.91 12.72
C ARG A 656 3.60 41.52 13.62
N ALA A 657 3.17 40.80 14.65
CA ALA A 657 2.16 41.28 15.60
C ALA A 657 2.67 42.44 16.48
N THR A 658 3.98 42.50 16.74
CA THR A 658 4.59 43.44 17.69
C THR A 658 5.18 44.72 17.05
N ARG A 659 5.39 44.76 15.73
CA ARG A 659 5.95 45.95 15.03
C ARG A 659 4.87 46.85 14.42
N LYS A 660 4.77 48.10 14.89
CA LYS A 660 3.77 49.11 14.46
C LYS A 660 4.00 49.71 13.05
N ASP A 661 5.24 49.72 12.51
CA ASP A 661 5.60 50.38 11.23
C ASP A 661 6.18 49.43 10.15
N ALA A 662 5.60 48.25 9.97
CA ALA A 662 6.20 47.16 9.19
C ALA A 662 5.57 46.92 7.79
N ARG A 663 5.13 47.96 7.06
CA ARG A 663 4.26 47.73 5.88
C ARG A 663 4.94 47.26 4.59
N SER A 664 6.23 47.51 4.34
CA SER A 664 6.89 47.07 3.08
C SER A 664 8.13 46.18 3.24
N VAL A 665 9.00 46.42 4.24
CA VAL A 665 10.28 45.68 4.38
C VAL A 665 10.10 44.31 5.06
N ALA A 666 9.17 44.17 6.02
CA ALA A 666 8.98 42.93 6.78
C ALA A 666 8.19 41.83 6.05
N LYS A 667 7.31 42.19 5.10
CA LYS A 667 6.46 41.20 4.39
C LYS A 667 7.27 40.25 3.50
N LYS A 668 8.42 40.69 3.00
CA LYS A 668 9.29 39.92 2.08
C LYS A 668 10.15 38.89 2.81
N ASP A 669 10.45 39.12 4.09
CA ASP A 669 11.34 38.31 4.93
C ASP A 669 10.61 37.09 5.56
N ILE A 670 9.35 37.28 5.97
CA ILE A 670 8.54 36.26 6.65
C ILE A 670 8.19 35.09 5.72
N ARG A 671 7.81 35.37 4.47
CA ARG A 671 7.39 34.33 3.50
C ARG A 671 8.55 33.42 3.09
N GLY A 672 9.72 34.01 2.81
CA GLY A 672 10.93 33.25 2.50
C GLY A 672 11.43 32.41 3.67
N THR A 673 11.33 32.95 4.89
CA THR A 673 11.63 32.21 6.13
C THR A 673 10.69 31.02 6.31
N PHE A 674 9.38 31.23 6.17
CA PHE A 674 8.38 30.15 6.28
C PHE A 674 8.63 29.04 5.25
N HIS A 675 8.86 29.41 3.99
CA HIS A 675 9.16 28.43 2.94
C HIS A 675 10.45 27.64 3.22
N SER A 676 11.47 28.28 3.80
CA SER A 676 12.73 27.62 4.15
C SER A 676 12.59 26.69 5.36
N LEU A 677 11.83 27.09 6.38
CA LEU A 677 11.49 26.23 7.53
C LEU A 677 10.62 25.05 7.11
N LEU A 678 9.69 25.28 6.17
CA LEU A 678 8.90 24.22 5.59
C LEU A 678 9.77 23.25 4.78
N THR A 679 10.70 23.76 3.98
CA THR A 679 11.65 22.90 3.25
C THR A 679 12.50 22.08 4.22
N LEU A 680 12.91 22.65 5.37
CA LEU A 680 13.64 21.94 6.42
C LEU A 680 12.79 20.81 7.02
N LEU A 681 11.49 21.05 7.25
CA LEU A 681 10.55 20.00 7.66
C LEU A 681 10.49 18.89 6.61
N LEU A 682 10.26 19.22 5.34
CA LEU A 682 10.15 18.24 4.26
C LEU A 682 11.45 17.43 4.06
N VAL A 683 12.61 18.07 4.13
CA VAL A 683 13.92 17.41 4.05
C VAL A 683 14.15 16.46 5.22
N THR A 684 13.70 16.85 6.43
CA THR A 684 13.75 15.96 7.60
C THR A 684 12.91 14.71 7.39
N GLN A 685 11.75 14.85 6.74
CA GLN A 685 10.79 13.78 6.45
C GLN A 685 11.01 13.03 5.13
N SER A 686 12.09 13.27 4.41
CA SER A 686 12.37 12.59 3.13
C SER A 686 13.52 11.60 3.28
N ARG A 687 13.55 10.45 2.60
CA ARG A 687 14.75 9.58 2.53
C ARG A 687 16.03 10.39 2.23
N ALA A 688 17.16 9.98 2.83
CA ALA A 688 18.44 10.67 2.62
C ALA A 688 18.80 10.78 1.13
N THR A 689 18.52 9.74 0.35
CA THR A 689 18.71 9.67 -1.11
C THR A 689 17.88 10.69 -1.90
N ASN A 690 16.77 11.18 -1.33
CA ASN A 690 15.87 12.17 -1.94
C ASN A 690 16.18 13.62 -1.55
N ILE A 691 16.95 13.86 -0.50
CA ILE A 691 17.29 15.22 -0.05
C ILE A 691 17.97 16.06 -1.15
N PRO A 692 18.92 15.55 -1.95
CA PRO A 692 19.53 16.35 -3.00
C PRO A 692 18.53 16.81 -4.08
N LEU A 693 17.40 16.12 -4.24
CA LEU A 693 16.35 16.50 -5.20
C LEU A 693 15.71 17.85 -4.85
N PHE A 694 15.68 18.24 -3.57
CA PHE A 694 15.20 19.56 -3.15
C PHE A 694 16.08 20.71 -3.69
N ALA A 695 17.37 20.47 -3.92
CA ALA A 695 18.24 21.44 -4.59
C ALA A 695 17.84 21.60 -6.07
N ILE A 696 17.48 20.51 -6.75
CA ILE A 696 16.96 20.54 -8.12
C ILE A 696 15.63 21.30 -8.19
N PHE A 697 14.67 20.99 -7.31
CA PHE A 697 13.40 21.71 -7.25
C PHE A 697 13.60 23.22 -7.06
N ARG A 698 14.57 23.61 -6.22
CA ARG A 698 14.92 25.02 -6.04
C ARG A 698 15.49 25.66 -7.30
N LEU A 699 16.40 24.99 -8.00
CA LEU A 699 16.94 25.50 -9.26
C LEU A 699 15.83 25.67 -10.31
N GLN A 700 14.91 24.70 -10.42
CA GLN A 700 13.74 24.80 -11.29
C GLN A 700 12.85 25.98 -10.90
N GLN A 701 12.58 26.18 -9.60
CA GLN A 701 11.80 27.30 -9.09
C GLN A 701 12.46 28.66 -9.41
N GLN A 702 13.78 28.78 -9.23
CA GLN A 702 14.52 30.00 -9.55
C GLN A 702 14.41 30.35 -11.03
N ILE A 703 14.59 29.35 -11.91
CA ILE A 703 14.45 29.52 -13.36
C ILE A 703 13.02 29.96 -13.72
N LEU A 704 12.00 29.28 -13.20
CA LEU A 704 10.59 29.61 -13.45
C LEU A 704 10.24 31.02 -12.93
N SER A 705 10.78 31.43 -11.79
CA SER A 705 10.57 32.77 -11.23
C SER A 705 11.21 33.89 -12.05
N SER A 706 12.21 33.57 -12.87
CA SER A 706 12.83 34.52 -13.81
C SER A 706 12.01 34.71 -15.09
N MET A 707 11.05 33.82 -15.36
CA MET A 707 10.17 33.89 -16.54
C MET A 707 8.95 34.78 -16.28
N THR A 708 8.48 35.48 -17.33
CA THR A 708 7.25 36.28 -17.26
C THR A 708 6.02 35.39 -17.51
N LEU A 709 5.43 34.86 -16.44
CA LEU A 709 4.24 34.00 -16.47
C LEU A 709 2.98 34.75 -16.03
N SER A 710 1.86 34.46 -16.68
CA SER A 710 0.51 34.88 -16.27
C SER A 710 0.01 34.05 -15.09
N THR A 711 -1.04 34.52 -14.39
CA THR A 711 -1.65 33.77 -13.28
C THR A 711 -2.08 32.37 -13.68
N THR A 712 -2.74 32.23 -14.85
CA THR A 712 -3.13 30.92 -15.39
C THR A 712 -1.93 30.00 -15.60
N GLU A 713 -0.86 30.51 -16.20
CA GLU A 713 0.36 29.72 -16.43
C GLU A 713 1.06 29.32 -15.14
N ILE A 714 1.06 30.19 -14.12
CA ILE A 714 1.58 29.87 -12.79
C ILE A 714 0.79 28.72 -12.17
N THR A 715 -0.55 28.76 -12.24
CA THR A 715 -1.41 27.69 -11.73
C THR A 715 -1.13 26.36 -12.43
N ILE A 716 -1.04 26.35 -13.77
CA ILE A 716 -0.75 25.14 -14.56
C ILE A 716 0.65 24.61 -14.24
N THR A 717 1.65 25.49 -14.19
CA THR A 717 3.02 25.10 -13.87
C THR A 717 3.09 24.49 -12.47
N SER A 718 2.40 25.09 -11.50
CA SER A 718 2.37 24.59 -10.12
C SER A 718 1.73 23.20 -10.05
N LEU A 719 0.61 22.99 -10.74
CA LEU A 719 -0.08 21.69 -10.81
C LEU A 719 0.82 20.60 -11.42
N LEU A 720 1.42 20.88 -12.59
CA LEU A 720 2.25 19.92 -13.30
C LEU A 720 3.50 19.53 -12.51
N PHE A 721 4.20 20.52 -11.94
CA PHE A 721 5.40 20.26 -11.14
C PHE A 721 5.07 19.60 -9.81
N GLN A 722 3.91 19.85 -9.22
CA GLN A 722 3.44 19.14 -8.03
C GLN A 722 3.34 17.63 -8.31
N TYR A 723 2.55 17.23 -9.32
CA TYR A 723 2.41 15.80 -9.66
C TYR A 723 3.76 15.18 -10.04
N ALA A 724 4.57 15.86 -10.84
CA ALA A 724 5.86 15.32 -11.23
C ALA A 724 6.85 15.21 -10.06
N SER A 725 6.82 16.14 -9.10
CA SER A 725 7.65 16.08 -7.90
C SER A 725 7.23 14.97 -6.94
N PHE A 726 5.93 14.68 -6.83
CA PHE A 726 5.40 13.54 -6.08
C PHE A 726 6.01 12.22 -6.56
N PHE A 727 5.93 11.94 -7.87
CA PHE A 727 6.54 10.73 -8.43
C PHE A 727 8.08 10.76 -8.38
N ALA A 728 8.70 11.92 -8.59
CA ALA A 728 10.16 12.02 -8.54
C ALA A 728 10.75 11.77 -7.14
N LEU A 729 9.98 12.02 -6.08
CA LEU A 729 10.33 11.68 -4.70
C LEU A 729 10.08 10.20 -4.36
N GLY A 730 9.64 9.38 -5.32
CA GLY A 730 9.29 7.97 -5.09
C GLY A 730 7.84 7.75 -4.71
N GLY A 731 6.99 8.79 -4.73
CA GLY A 731 5.55 8.65 -4.51
C GLY A 731 4.85 7.89 -5.65
N SER A 732 3.76 7.21 -5.32
CA SER A 732 2.94 6.48 -6.27
C SER A 732 1.51 6.38 -5.78
N ASN A 733 0.56 6.26 -6.71
CA ASN A 733 -0.87 6.13 -6.42
C ASN A 733 -1.31 4.67 -6.25
N ALA A 734 -0.42 3.71 -6.51
CA ALA A 734 -0.67 2.32 -6.20
C ALA A 734 -0.55 2.09 -4.70
N ILE A 735 -1.56 1.44 -4.11
CA ILE A 735 -1.54 1.02 -2.69
C ILE A 735 -0.32 0.14 -2.42
N SER A 736 0.14 -0.61 -3.43
CA SER A 736 1.28 -1.50 -3.27
C SER A 736 2.62 -0.83 -3.06
N SER A 737 2.72 0.44 -3.40
CA SER A 737 3.94 1.23 -3.33
C SER A 737 3.93 2.25 -2.20
N VAL A 738 3.04 2.07 -1.22
CA VAL A 738 3.03 2.87 0.00
C VAL A 738 4.27 2.51 0.81
N ASP A 739 5.22 3.43 0.79
CA ASP A 739 6.49 3.27 1.49
C ASP A 739 6.40 3.77 2.94
N LEU A 740 6.26 2.83 3.88
CA LEU A 740 6.15 3.10 5.31
C LEU A 740 7.48 3.54 5.95
N SER A 741 8.63 3.33 5.29
CA SER A 741 9.96 3.64 5.82
C SER A 741 10.34 5.14 5.75
N ASN A 742 9.55 5.97 5.07
CA ASN A 742 10.00 7.29 4.62
C ASN A 742 10.30 8.35 5.70
N ALA A 743 9.92 8.19 6.97
CA ALA A 743 10.04 9.24 7.97
C ALA A 743 9.71 8.79 9.40
N TYR A 744 10.50 9.25 10.37
CA TYR A 744 10.18 9.10 11.78
C TYR A 744 9.62 10.41 12.34
N ASN A 745 8.31 10.45 12.64
CA ASN A 745 7.61 11.67 13.01
C ASN A 745 7.57 11.96 14.52
N GLY A 746 8.29 11.18 15.34
CA GLY A 746 8.39 11.40 16.79
C GLY A 746 7.13 11.07 17.59
N VAL A 747 6.12 10.42 16.97
CA VAL A 747 4.93 9.92 17.67
C VAL A 747 5.19 8.47 18.09
N SER A 748 4.66 8.06 19.24
CA SER A 748 4.82 6.70 19.78
C SER A 748 3.53 5.83 19.71
N GLY A 749 2.57 6.16 18.85
CA GLY A 749 1.29 5.45 18.74
C GLY A 749 0.32 6.14 17.78
N TYR A 750 -0.70 5.41 17.32
CA TYR A 750 -1.72 5.92 16.40
C TYR A 750 -2.69 6.89 17.10
N ASN A 751 -2.88 8.10 16.57
CA ASN A 751 -3.84 9.08 17.09
C ASN A 751 -4.46 9.92 15.95
N VAL A 752 -5.72 9.62 15.62
CA VAL A 752 -6.50 10.20 14.52
C VAL A 752 -6.59 11.74 14.60
N GLY A 753 -6.69 12.31 15.80
CA GLY A 753 -6.85 13.76 16.00
C GLY A 753 -5.59 14.56 15.70
N VAL A 754 -4.42 13.96 15.90
CA VAL A 754 -3.12 14.55 15.54
C VAL A 754 -2.91 14.40 14.02
N GLN A 755 -3.26 13.25 13.45
CA GLN A 755 -3.12 12.91 12.02
C GLN A 755 -3.80 13.88 11.06
N LEU A 756 -5.08 14.20 11.30
CA LEU A 756 -5.85 15.13 10.45
C LEU A 756 -5.22 16.54 10.43
N GLY A 757 -4.73 17.01 11.58
CA GLY A 757 -4.07 18.32 11.68
C GLY A 757 -2.70 18.40 10.98
N TRP A 758 -1.94 17.29 10.92
CA TRP A 758 -0.64 17.23 10.26
C TRP A 758 -0.75 16.97 8.74
N ALA A 759 -1.67 16.12 8.31
CA ALA A 759 -1.89 15.82 6.90
C ALA A 759 -2.37 17.06 6.12
N ASP A 760 -3.26 17.85 6.72
CA ASP A 760 -3.68 19.15 6.18
C ASP A 760 -2.49 20.12 6.04
N MET A 761 -1.55 20.11 6.98
CA MET A 761 -0.37 20.99 6.93
C MET A 761 0.62 20.58 5.84
N VAL A 762 0.93 19.29 5.68
CA VAL A 762 1.94 18.82 4.74
C VAL A 762 1.40 18.72 3.30
N GLY A 763 0.12 18.40 3.12
CA GLY A 763 -0.56 18.41 1.82
C GLY A 763 -0.59 19.78 1.16
N ILE A 764 -0.73 20.84 1.94
CA ILE A 764 -0.65 22.23 1.45
C ILE A 764 0.79 22.62 1.06
N CYS A 765 1.80 21.87 1.51
CA CYS A 765 3.18 22.34 1.59
C CYS A 765 4.19 21.63 0.67
N HIS A 766 3.84 20.52 0.02
CA HIS A 766 4.73 19.80 -0.92
C HIS A 766 4.95 20.53 -2.26
N THR A 767 4.53 21.79 -2.39
CA THR A 767 4.78 22.59 -3.58
C THR A 767 6.16 23.26 -3.51
N PRO A 768 6.96 23.24 -4.59
CA PRO A 768 7.81 24.38 -4.88
C PRO A 768 6.82 25.52 -5.14
N SER A 769 6.54 26.34 -4.15
CA SER A 769 5.56 27.42 -4.23
C SER A 769 5.98 28.41 -5.34
N ILE A 770 5.50 28.19 -6.57
CA ILE A 770 5.71 29.05 -7.75
C ILE A 770 4.73 30.24 -7.69
N GLU A 771 3.61 30.13 -6.96
CA GLU A 771 2.70 31.23 -6.67
C GLU A 771 3.39 32.42 -5.96
N HIS A 772 4.53 32.19 -5.31
CA HIS A 772 5.14 33.14 -4.39
C HIS A 772 5.74 34.42 -5.03
N TYR A 773 5.99 34.44 -6.34
CA TYR A 773 6.56 35.61 -7.03
C TYR A 773 5.62 36.32 -8.01
N SER A 774 4.43 35.77 -8.28
CA SER A 774 3.38 36.41 -9.12
C SER A 774 2.95 37.79 -8.58
N LEU A 775 2.85 37.92 -7.26
CA LEU A 775 2.54 39.20 -6.60
C LEU A 775 3.64 40.25 -6.77
N ARG A 776 4.86 39.82 -7.15
CA ARG A 776 6.01 40.70 -7.37
C ARG A 776 6.01 41.29 -8.79
N SER A 777 5.46 40.59 -9.78
CA SER A 777 5.32 41.12 -11.15
C SER A 777 4.11 42.05 -11.29
N GLN A 778 3.00 41.78 -10.59
CA GLN A 778 1.85 42.68 -10.57
C GLN A 778 2.15 44.02 -9.87
N THR A 779 2.90 44.01 -8.77
CA THR A 779 3.29 45.25 -8.07
C THR A 779 4.33 46.09 -8.81
N SER A 780 5.17 45.47 -9.65
CA SER A 780 6.11 46.22 -10.52
C SER A 780 5.45 46.82 -11.77
N ILE A 781 4.30 46.32 -12.21
CA ILE A 781 3.54 46.89 -13.34
C ILE A 781 2.70 48.09 -12.89
N GLU A 782 2.20 48.11 -11.65
CA GLU A 782 1.50 49.28 -11.09
C GLU A 782 2.43 50.48 -10.77
N GLN A 783 3.74 50.27 -10.64
CA GLN A 783 4.71 51.34 -10.40
C GLN A 783 5.32 51.95 -11.68
N ALA A 784 4.90 51.52 -12.87
CA ALA A 784 5.52 51.89 -14.14
C ALA A 784 4.63 52.75 -15.07
N TYR A 785 3.66 53.52 -14.53
CA TYR A 785 2.93 54.55 -15.28
C TYR A 785 3.20 55.95 -14.70
N PRO A 786 4.04 56.78 -15.33
CA PRO A 786 3.97 58.23 -15.16
C PRO A 786 3.26 58.88 -16.35
N ALA A 787 2.48 59.92 -16.04
CA ALA A 787 1.91 60.94 -16.93
C ALA A 787 0.66 60.56 -17.74
N PHE A 788 -0.51 61.03 -17.30
CA PHE A 788 -1.36 62.01 -18.00
C PHE A 788 -2.50 62.42 -17.05
N ASP A 789 -2.47 63.66 -16.54
CA ASP A 789 -3.56 64.63 -16.76
C ASP A 789 -3.46 65.83 -15.83
N HIS A 790 -3.32 67.00 -16.46
CA HIS A 790 -3.60 68.30 -15.91
C HIS A 790 -4.86 68.82 -16.62
N VAL A 791 -5.83 69.29 -15.83
CA VAL A 791 -6.85 70.33 -16.14
C VAL A 791 -8.32 69.89 -16.40
N ARG A 792 -9.19 70.40 -15.49
CA ARG A 792 -10.68 70.59 -15.50
C ARG A 792 -11.52 69.32 -15.35
N GLY A 793 -12.49 69.19 -14.43
CA GLY A 793 -13.21 70.15 -13.59
C GLY A 793 -14.71 69.97 -13.79
N HIS A 794 -15.39 69.19 -12.93
CA HIS A 794 -16.76 69.46 -12.43
C HIS A 794 -17.20 68.44 -11.37
N GLN A 795 -17.92 68.94 -10.38
CA GLN A 795 -18.50 68.25 -9.23
C GLN A 795 -19.64 67.29 -9.62
N SER A 796 -19.78 66.15 -8.94
CA SER A 796 -20.96 65.83 -8.11
C SER A 796 -20.83 64.48 -7.37
N SER A 797 -21.00 64.59 -6.06
CA SER A 797 -21.54 63.66 -5.04
C SER A 797 -21.74 62.15 -5.35
N GLY A 798 -21.20 61.30 -4.46
CA GLY A 798 -21.82 60.00 -4.15
C GLY A 798 -20.92 58.95 -3.49
N GLY A 799 -20.96 58.86 -2.15
CA GLY A 799 -20.82 57.62 -1.35
C GLY A 799 -19.55 56.77 -1.46
N TYR A 800 -18.62 56.94 -0.51
CA TYR A 800 -17.58 55.95 -0.21
C TYR A 800 -18.19 54.69 0.44
N GLY A 801 -18.15 53.55 -0.26
CA GLY A 801 -18.31 52.22 0.32
C GLY A 801 -17.05 51.40 0.06
N SER A 802 -16.27 51.09 1.11
CA SER A 802 -15.08 50.26 0.99
C SER A 802 -15.47 48.79 0.73
N MET A 803 -15.34 48.31 -0.50
CA MET A 803 -15.37 46.87 -0.78
C MET A 803 -14.01 46.25 -0.43
N HIS A 804 -13.97 45.54 0.69
CA HIS A 804 -12.96 44.53 0.96
C HIS A 804 -13.05 43.43 -0.10
N TYR A 805 -12.01 43.25 -0.91
CA TYR A 805 -11.83 42.05 -1.72
C TYR A 805 -11.23 40.94 -0.84
N PRO A 806 -11.89 39.77 -0.70
CA PRO A 806 -11.31 38.63 -0.01
C PRO A 806 -10.38 37.89 -0.99
N THR A 807 -9.08 37.94 -0.74
CA THR A 807 -8.08 37.10 -1.40
C THR A 807 -7.86 35.83 -0.56
N ASN A 808 -8.81 34.89 -0.67
CA ASN A 808 -8.64 33.50 -0.23
C ASN A 808 -8.83 32.60 -1.45
N THR A 809 -7.74 32.18 -2.06
CA THR A 809 -7.70 31.05 -2.99
C THR A 809 -6.87 29.95 -2.32
N SER A 810 -7.51 29.17 -1.46
CA SER A 810 -7.04 27.83 -1.09
C SER A 810 -7.54 26.88 -2.17
N ILE A 811 -6.65 26.44 -3.07
CA ILE A 811 -6.92 25.33 -3.96
C ILE A 811 -6.55 24.07 -3.17
N HIS A 812 -7.55 23.29 -2.75
CA HIS A 812 -7.33 22.04 -2.05
C HIS A 812 -6.75 20.98 -2.98
N MET A 813 -5.74 20.28 -2.47
CA MET A 813 -5.03 19.17 -3.08
C MET A 813 -5.51 17.87 -2.43
N ASP A 814 -6.36 17.11 -3.13
CA ASP A 814 -6.93 15.86 -2.60
C ASP A 814 -6.00 14.63 -2.73
N ARG A 815 -4.75 14.77 -3.18
CA ARG A 815 -3.86 13.60 -3.46
C ARG A 815 -2.50 13.57 -2.77
N ILE A 816 -2.24 14.45 -1.80
CA ILE A 816 -1.05 14.33 -0.92
C ILE A 816 -1.41 13.66 0.43
N PHE A 817 -2.69 13.41 0.68
CA PHE A 817 -3.17 12.76 1.90
C PHE A 817 -2.65 11.32 2.08
N THR A 818 -2.23 10.66 0.99
CA THR A 818 -1.90 9.24 1.00
C THR A 818 -0.49 8.92 1.49
N GLN A 819 0.49 9.82 1.44
CA GLN A 819 1.85 9.46 1.91
C GLN A 819 2.17 9.95 3.33
N VAL A 820 1.52 11.02 3.80
CA VAL A 820 1.86 11.66 5.07
C VAL A 820 0.98 11.20 6.23
N SER A 821 -0.24 10.72 5.95
CA SER A 821 -1.17 10.25 6.99
C SER A 821 -0.86 8.83 7.47
N LEU A 822 -0.03 8.06 6.75
CA LEU A 822 0.08 6.60 6.89
C LEU A 822 1.17 6.10 7.85
N GLN A 823 1.77 6.98 8.66
CA GLN A 823 3.04 6.69 9.34
C GLN A 823 2.98 6.86 10.86
N TYR A 824 2.03 6.20 11.54
CA TYR A 824 1.83 6.45 12.98
C TYR A 824 1.32 5.23 13.75
N GLY A 825 2.20 4.31 14.14
CA GLY A 825 1.92 3.27 15.12
C GLY A 825 3.25 2.77 15.68
N VAL A 826 3.77 3.40 16.74
CA VAL A 826 5.20 3.27 17.09
C VAL A 826 5.34 3.03 18.58
N ASP A 827 5.13 1.82 19.06
CA ASP A 827 5.45 1.51 20.45
C ASP A 827 6.96 1.21 20.58
N ALA A 828 7.78 2.27 20.52
CA ALA A 828 9.24 2.19 20.56
C ALA A 828 9.79 2.07 22.00
N GLY A 829 9.08 1.37 22.88
CA GLY A 829 9.46 1.19 24.28
C GLY A 829 10.72 0.34 24.49
N SER A 830 11.14 -0.45 23.50
CA SER A 830 12.15 -1.52 23.72
C SER A 830 13.45 -1.39 22.92
N ALA A 831 13.57 -0.49 21.95
CA ALA A 831 14.80 -0.32 21.17
C ALA A 831 15.91 0.38 21.99
N ARG A 832 16.50 -0.34 22.95
CA ARG A 832 17.79 0.01 23.54
C ARG A 832 18.89 -0.43 22.58
N TYR A 833 19.65 0.54 22.09
CA TYR A 833 20.93 0.34 21.40
C TYR A 833 21.73 -0.79 22.06
N ARG A 834 22.18 -1.77 21.26
CA ARG A 834 23.47 -2.42 21.49
C ARG A 834 24.53 -1.86 20.55
#